data_AF-A0A961SWD5-F1
#
_entry.id   AF-A0A961SWD5-F1
#
_cell.length_a   1.000
_cell.length_b   1.000
_cell.length_c   1.000
_cell.angle_alpha   90.00
_cell.angle_beta   90.00
_cell.angle_gamma   90.00
#
_symmetry.space_group_name_H-M   'P 1'
#
loop_
_entity.id
_entity.type
_entity.pdbx_description
1 polymer ?
#
loop_
_entity_poly.entity_id
_entity_poly.type
_entity_poly.pdbx_seq_one_letter_code
_entity_poly.pdbx_strand_id
1 'polypeptide(L)'
;FPFVKPDGIIGGMYAEREGHIDPSAVVHAYAKAARLRGASIVEKNRVMELRQKPDGSWDVITEQGTVNAEHVINAGGLWAKQVGRMAGLELPVSPLEHMYLVTEAIPEIVERAGPELPTMVDLDGFSYLRQEQKGILLGIYEIEHRHWNMDGAPWDYGFDLIQEDPERIEHELTLSYERYPILERAGIKRWVNGAFTFTPDGNPLVGPVRGVKNYWVACGVMAGFMQGGGVGKALAEWMIFGEPEDDIFGMDIARYGQHASNRQYIRETTGQFYSRRFVMTYPNQQLPAGRPLKVSPSYDRMTEAGARWGVSWGLEVPLYFAPKDYVENHTLRRSTAFDIVGKEVLHTREKAGLIDISGYSRYEVSGPNAEKWLDRVFACKIPKPGRSVLAPMLAPNGKLKGDLTIFNWGDGTFWIMGSYYLREWHMRWFDQFAEPGVSVRDLSDDWVGFSLCGPLSREVLQRATEDDVSNNGLKFLGCKTVDIGLARARVGRMSVTGEMGFEINVPAAYHRTVRETLLKAGEDIGLKDVGFGASLSMRLEKSYGIWSREFTQAYTPQETLFDRFIDFSKPDFVGKQAAVAEKETQSAKRRLVTIEVDATDADASGYEPIWRDGAMIGYVTSGGYGFTIGKSIALALVDKEHAVPGTEVRTHIVGDERAARIIEDSPYDPMGKAMRG
;
A
#
# COMPACT_ATOMS: atom_id res chain seq x y z
N PHE A 1 -22.90 -1.10 27.99
CA PHE A 1 -22.37 -0.06 28.88
C PHE A 1 -23.55 0.80 29.34
N PRO A 2 -23.93 0.81 30.64
CA PRO A 2 -25.20 1.40 31.08
C PRO A 2 -25.22 2.93 31.15
N PHE A 3 -24.07 3.59 31.04
CA PHE A 3 -23.94 5.05 31.21
C PHE A 3 -23.82 5.82 29.88
N VAL A 4 -24.14 5.15 28.77
CA VAL A 4 -24.21 5.75 27.44
C VAL A 4 -25.62 6.29 27.22
N LYS A 5 -25.72 7.52 26.73
CA LYS A 5 -26.96 8.06 26.17
C LYS A 5 -27.23 7.37 24.82
N PRO A 6 -28.33 6.62 24.67
CA PRO A 6 -28.57 5.79 23.48
C PRO A 6 -29.04 6.60 22.26
N ASP A 7 -29.40 7.86 22.42
CA ASP A 7 -29.87 8.71 21.33
C ASP A 7 -28.85 8.77 20.19
N GLY A 8 -29.34 8.56 18.96
CA GLY A 8 -28.51 8.54 17.75
C GLY A 8 -27.66 7.28 17.55
N ILE A 9 -27.61 6.34 18.51
CA ILE A 9 -26.88 5.09 18.35
C ILE A 9 -27.68 4.12 17.49
N ILE A 10 -27.13 3.77 16.33
CA ILE A 10 -27.73 2.81 15.39
C ILE A 10 -27.30 1.38 15.71
N GLY A 11 -26.08 1.20 16.25
CA GLY A 11 -25.51 -0.10 16.59
C GLY A 11 -24.10 0.05 17.16
N GLY A 12 -23.42 -1.08 17.41
CA GLY A 12 -22.04 -1.10 17.88
C GLY A 12 -21.34 -2.41 17.52
N MET A 13 -20.02 -2.34 17.35
CA MET A 13 -19.17 -3.51 17.19
C MET A 13 -18.60 -3.91 18.55
N TYR A 14 -18.72 -5.19 18.91
CA TYR A 14 -18.21 -5.71 20.17
C TYR A 14 -17.18 -6.81 19.91
N ALA A 15 -16.00 -6.65 20.50
CA ALA A 15 -14.95 -7.65 20.49
C ALA A 15 -14.64 -8.07 21.94
N GLU A 16 -14.98 -9.30 22.30
CA GLU A 16 -14.81 -9.82 23.67
C GLU A 16 -13.37 -9.80 24.17
N ARG A 17 -12.40 -9.89 23.24
CA ARG A 17 -10.96 -9.96 23.54
C ARG A 17 -10.28 -8.60 23.64
N GLU A 18 -10.99 -7.50 23.37
CA GLU A 18 -10.44 -6.16 23.54
C GLU A 18 -10.44 -5.74 25.01
N GLY A 19 -9.54 -4.84 25.38
CA GLY A 19 -9.39 -4.38 26.76
C GLY A 19 -8.24 -3.40 26.94
N HIS A 20 -7.67 -3.38 28.14
CA HIS A 20 -6.53 -2.55 28.50
C HIS A 20 -5.60 -3.32 29.43
N ILE A 21 -4.40 -2.79 29.62
CA ILE A 21 -3.39 -3.34 30.53
C ILE A 21 -2.38 -2.23 30.86
N ASP A 22 -1.68 -2.37 31.98
CA ASP A 22 -0.67 -1.42 32.42
C ASP A 22 0.58 -1.46 31.49
N PRO A 23 0.85 -0.38 30.74
CA PRO A 23 1.98 -0.33 29.83
C PRO A 23 3.33 -0.41 30.56
N SER A 24 3.46 0.17 31.75
CA SER A 24 4.70 0.15 32.53
C SER A 24 5.01 -1.27 33.01
N ALA A 25 4.01 -1.99 33.54
CA ALA A 25 4.18 -3.36 33.99
C ALA A 25 4.61 -4.30 32.85
N VAL A 26 4.02 -4.13 31.67
CA VAL A 26 4.35 -4.95 30.49
C VAL A 26 5.77 -4.69 30.00
N VAL A 27 6.22 -3.43 29.95
CA VAL A 27 7.62 -3.10 29.60
C VAL A 27 8.60 -3.74 30.58
N HIS A 28 8.32 -3.68 31.89
CA HIS A 28 9.15 -4.36 32.89
C HIS A 28 9.13 -5.89 32.74
N ALA A 29 7.97 -6.47 32.38
CA ALA A 29 7.87 -7.90 32.10
C ALA A 29 8.71 -8.32 30.88
N TYR A 30 8.65 -7.54 29.78
CA TYR A 30 9.51 -7.75 28.61
C TYR A 30 10.99 -7.60 28.96
N ALA A 31 11.38 -6.57 29.70
CA ALA A 31 12.77 -6.37 30.13
C ALA A 31 13.28 -7.55 30.98
N LYS A 32 12.46 -8.06 31.90
CA LYS A 32 12.79 -9.24 32.71
C LYS A 32 12.94 -10.49 31.82
N ALA A 33 12.01 -10.73 30.90
CA ALA A 33 12.06 -11.86 29.99
C ALA A 33 13.28 -11.81 29.06
N ALA A 34 13.65 -10.62 28.58
CA ALA A 34 14.84 -10.41 27.76
C ALA A 34 16.13 -10.72 28.54
N ARG A 35 16.26 -10.20 29.77
CA ARG A 35 17.40 -10.50 30.65
C ARG A 35 17.56 -11.98 30.96
N LEU A 36 16.44 -12.68 31.23
CA LEU A 36 16.45 -14.15 31.45
C LEU A 36 16.93 -14.93 30.22
N ARG A 37 16.86 -14.34 29.02
CA ARG A 37 17.36 -14.90 27.76
C ARG A 37 18.72 -14.34 27.35
N GLY A 38 19.41 -13.63 28.24
CA GLY A 38 20.78 -13.16 28.03
C GLY A 38 20.91 -11.75 27.47
N ALA A 39 19.83 -10.98 27.32
CA ALA A 39 19.93 -9.58 26.90
C ALA A 39 20.45 -8.68 28.03
N SER A 40 21.37 -7.78 27.70
CA SER A 40 21.81 -6.69 28.58
C SER A 40 20.93 -5.46 28.35
N ILE A 41 20.52 -4.81 29.44
CA ILE A 41 19.74 -3.55 29.38
C ILE A 41 20.49 -2.52 30.21
N VAL A 42 20.95 -1.46 29.54
CA VAL A 42 21.69 -0.35 30.14
C VAL A 42 20.83 0.91 30.03
N GLU A 43 20.34 1.40 31.16
CA GLU A 43 19.52 2.60 31.25
C GLU A 43 20.40 3.84 31.53
N LYS A 44 19.86 5.05 31.29
CA LYS A 44 20.59 6.33 31.50
C LYS A 44 21.93 6.37 30.76
N ASN A 45 21.93 5.85 29.53
CA ASN A 45 23.09 5.82 28.66
C ASN A 45 22.66 6.23 27.25
N ARG A 46 22.60 7.52 27.01
CA ARG A 46 22.13 8.04 25.71
C ARG A 46 23.14 7.72 24.61
N VAL A 47 22.62 7.37 23.43
CA VAL A 47 23.41 7.29 22.20
C VAL A 47 23.68 8.71 21.70
N MET A 48 24.95 9.04 21.51
CA MET A 48 25.43 10.36 21.08
C MET A 48 25.74 10.42 19.60
N GLU A 49 26.30 9.34 19.06
CA GLU A 49 26.71 9.22 17.65
C GLU A 49 26.57 7.75 17.21
N LEU A 50 26.20 7.57 15.95
CA LEU A 50 26.25 6.28 15.27
C LEU A 50 27.27 6.37 14.14
N ARG A 51 28.26 5.49 14.13
CA ARG A 51 29.26 5.43 13.07
C ARG A 51 29.29 4.06 12.43
N GLN A 52 28.92 4.00 11.16
CA GLN A 52 29.05 2.78 10.38
C GLN A 52 30.51 2.54 9.97
N LYS A 53 30.96 1.29 10.11
CA LYS A 53 32.28 0.84 9.70
C LYS A 53 32.27 0.31 8.26
N PRO A 54 33.44 0.22 7.59
CA PRO A 54 33.53 -0.31 6.23
C PRO A 54 33.00 -1.75 6.05
N ASP A 55 33.03 -2.57 7.10
CA ASP A 55 32.48 -3.93 7.07
C ASP A 55 30.94 -3.98 7.23
N GLY A 56 30.32 -2.86 7.58
CA GLY A 56 28.87 -2.72 7.83
C GLY A 56 28.45 -2.83 9.28
N SER A 57 29.38 -3.13 10.20
CA SER A 57 29.13 -3.05 11.64
C SER A 57 29.14 -1.59 12.12
N TRP A 58 28.85 -1.37 13.40
CA TRP A 58 28.58 -0.05 13.98
C TRP A 58 29.38 0.17 15.25
N ASP A 59 29.94 1.38 15.38
CA ASP A 59 30.27 1.95 16.68
C ASP A 59 29.06 2.79 17.16
N VAL A 60 28.42 2.33 18.22
CA VAL A 60 27.35 3.04 18.94
C VAL A 60 28.02 3.79 20.09
N ILE A 61 28.24 5.08 19.90
CA ILE A 61 28.95 5.93 20.86
C ILE A 61 27.92 6.44 21.87
N THR A 62 28.13 6.12 23.15
CA THR A 62 27.22 6.47 24.24
C THR A 62 27.93 7.28 25.31
N GLU A 63 27.16 7.84 26.25
CA GLU A 63 27.71 8.60 27.40
C GLU A 63 28.60 7.75 28.30
N GLN A 64 28.42 6.42 28.32
CA GLN A 64 29.19 5.48 29.13
C GLN A 64 30.24 4.69 28.32
N GLY A 65 30.50 5.08 27.06
CA GLY A 65 31.50 4.46 26.20
C GLY A 65 30.93 3.94 24.88
N THR A 66 31.76 3.28 24.08
CA THR A 66 31.38 2.81 22.75
C THR A 66 30.98 1.33 22.79
N VAL A 67 29.82 1.00 22.23
CA VAL A 67 29.38 -0.37 21.99
C VAL A 67 29.60 -0.72 20.52
N ASN A 68 30.27 -1.84 20.27
CA ASN A 68 30.42 -2.38 18.92
C ASN A 68 29.26 -3.32 18.62
N ALA A 69 28.53 -3.09 17.53
CA ALA A 69 27.35 -3.87 17.18
C ALA A 69 27.34 -4.22 15.69
N GLU A 70 26.96 -5.44 15.33
CA GLU A 70 26.76 -5.80 13.92
C GLU A 70 25.52 -5.11 13.33
N HIS A 71 24.47 -4.99 14.15
CA HIS A 71 23.19 -4.37 13.79
C HIS A 71 22.79 -3.30 14.81
N VAL A 72 22.10 -2.27 14.32
CA VAL A 72 21.50 -1.21 15.15
C VAL A 72 20.01 -1.12 14.83
N ILE A 73 19.16 -1.07 15.86
CA ILE A 73 17.72 -0.86 15.73
C ILE A 73 17.37 0.48 16.35
N ASN A 74 16.81 1.39 15.56
CA ASN A 74 16.21 2.61 16.07
C ASN A 74 14.77 2.34 16.51
N ALA A 75 14.59 2.27 17.83
CA ALA A 75 13.29 2.23 18.52
C ALA A 75 13.12 3.49 19.41
N GLY A 76 13.65 4.64 18.95
CA GLY A 76 13.83 5.84 19.76
C GLY A 76 12.57 6.63 20.10
N GLY A 77 11.36 6.13 19.81
CA GLY A 77 10.09 6.82 20.14
C GLY A 77 10.09 8.29 19.70
N LEU A 78 9.88 9.21 20.65
CA LEU A 78 9.90 10.67 20.43
C LEU A 78 11.23 11.21 19.86
N TRP A 79 12.33 10.48 20.05
CA TRP A 79 13.67 10.80 19.55
C TRP A 79 14.01 10.07 18.26
N ALA A 80 13.10 9.28 17.69
CA ALA A 80 13.33 8.46 16.50
C ALA A 80 13.98 9.24 15.36
N LYS A 81 13.48 10.46 15.08
CA LYS A 81 14.04 11.34 14.04
C LYS A 81 15.47 11.80 14.37
N GLN A 82 15.75 12.20 15.61
CA GLN A 82 17.11 12.59 16.02
C GLN A 82 18.09 11.43 15.93
N VAL A 83 17.68 10.23 16.35
CA VAL A 83 18.49 9.01 16.22
C VAL A 83 18.65 8.60 14.74
N GLY A 84 17.64 8.82 13.91
CA GLY A 84 17.72 8.62 12.45
C GLY A 84 18.79 9.50 11.81
N ARG A 85 18.86 10.79 12.22
CA ARG A 85 19.88 11.73 11.71
C ARG A 85 21.30 11.32 12.04
N MET A 86 21.53 10.62 13.16
CA MET A 86 22.84 10.04 13.49
C MET A 86 23.28 8.99 12.45
N ALA A 87 22.34 8.35 11.76
CA ALA A 87 22.59 7.41 10.66
C ALA A 87 22.40 8.04 9.27
N GLY A 88 22.30 9.38 9.17
CA GLY A 88 22.12 10.10 7.91
C GLY A 88 20.69 10.06 7.35
N LEU A 89 19.70 9.73 8.18
CA LEU A 89 18.30 9.56 7.76
C LEU A 89 17.40 10.68 8.29
N GLU A 90 16.46 11.12 7.46
CA GLU A 90 15.37 11.99 7.88
C GLU A 90 14.07 11.18 7.88
N LEU A 91 13.71 10.63 9.04
CA LEU A 91 12.55 9.72 9.15
C LEU A 91 11.22 10.47 8.99
N PRO A 92 10.23 9.91 8.25
CA PRO A 92 8.91 10.49 8.06
C PRO A 92 8.04 10.29 9.31
N VAL A 93 8.41 10.95 10.40
CA VAL A 93 7.75 10.83 11.71
C VAL A 93 7.72 12.19 12.41
N SER A 94 6.64 12.47 13.13
CA SER A 94 6.53 13.66 13.96
C SER A 94 5.76 13.35 15.25
N PRO A 95 6.16 13.91 16.40
CA PRO A 95 5.30 13.89 17.56
C PRO A 95 4.11 14.85 17.41
N LEU A 96 2.98 14.44 17.96
CA LEU A 96 1.80 15.28 18.20
C LEU A 96 1.37 15.14 19.65
N GLU A 97 0.79 16.21 20.20
CA GLU A 97 0.16 16.21 21.52
C GLU A 97 -1.12 15.38 21.50
N HIS A 98 -1.44 14.75 22.63
CA HIS A 98 -2.69 14.03 22.84
C HIS A 98 -3.09 14.11 24.30
N MET A 99 -4.37 14.39 24.53
CA MET A 99 -4.92 14.59 25.86
C MET A 99 -5.93 13.52 26.25
N TYR A 100 -5.81 13.09 27.49
CA TYR A 100 -6.86 12.36 28.20
C TYR A 100 -6.99 12.88 29.63
N LEU A 101 -8.17 12.67 30.21
CA LEU A 101 -8.43 12.92 31.62
C LEU A 101 -8.74 11.61 32.34
N VAL A 102 -8.47 11.62 33.64
CA VAL A 102 -8.90 10.57 34.57
C VAL A 102 -9.79 11.22 35.62
N THR A 103 -10.98 10.67 35.82
CA THR A 103 -11.93 11.18 36.80
C THR A 103 -11.57 10.73 38.21
N GLU A 104 -12.17 11.38 39.20
CA GLU A 104 -12.32 10.83 40.54
C GLU A 104 -13.25 9.60 40.52
N ALA A 105 -13.47 8.97 41.67
CA ALA A 105 -14.40 7.87 41.79
C ALA A 105 -15.83 8.36 41.46
N ILE A 106 -16.53 7.65 40.59
CA ILE A 106 -17.90 7.97 40.18
C ILE A 106 -18.84 7.06 40.99
N PRO A 107 -19.79 7.61 41.78
CA PRO A 107 -20.68 6.81 42.64
C PRO A 107 -21.36 5.65 41.92
N GLU A 108 -21.87 5.89 40.71
CA GLU A 108 -22.55 4.91 39.88
C GLU A 108 -21.63 3.74 39.47
N ILE A 109 -20.32 3.98 39.32
CA ILE A 109 -19.32 2.94 39.04
C ILE A 109 -18.92 2.21 40.32
N VAL A 110 -18.82 2.92 41.44
CA VAL A 110 -18.50 2.33 42.75
C VAL A 110 -19.56 1.35 43.20
N GLU A 111 -20.83 1.73 43.09
CA GLU A 111 -21.99 0.95 43.52
C GLU A 111 -22.33 -0.21 42.58
N ARG A 112 -21.79 -0.19 41.34
CA ARG A 112 -22.09 -1.21 40.35
C ARG A 112 -21.50 -2.56 40.74
N ALA A 113 -22.39 -3.53 40.93
CA ALA A 113 -22.03 -4.95 40.90
C ALA A 113 -21.86 -5.42 39.45
N GLY A 114 -20.74 -6.08 39.13
CA GLY A 114 -20.52 -6.68 37.81
C GLY A 114 -19.07 -6.63 37.32
N PRO A 115 -18.78 -7.19 36.13
CA PRO A 115 -17.47 -7.13 35.52
C PRO A 115 -17.10 -5.69 35.15
N GLU A 116 -15.82 -5.40 34.97
CA GLU A 116 -15.32 -4.11 34.50
C GLU A 116 -16.08 -3.62 33.24
N LEU A 117 -16.26 -2.32 33.12
CA LEU A 117 -16.88 -1.74 31.93
C LEU A 117 -16.01 -2.02 30.71
N PRO A 118 -16.60 -2.40 29.56
CA PRO A 118 -15.83 -2.53 28.33
C PRO A 118 -15.23 -1.19 27.92
N THR A 119 -14.05 -1.23 27.30
CA THR A 119 -13.51 -0.09 26.56
C THR A 119 -14.54 0.32 25.49
N MET A 120 -14.71 1.61 25.29
CA MET A 120 -15.64 2.16 24.31
C MET A 120 -14.91 3.17 23.43
N VAL A 121 -15.29 3.21 22.16
CA VAL A 121 -14.87 4.24 21.21
C VAL A 121 -16.14 4.87 20.66
N ASP A 122 -16.28 6.19 20.83
CA ASP A 122 -17.32 6.99 20.18
C ASP A 122 -16.70 7.74 19.01
N LEU A 123 -17.00 7.28 17.80
CA LEU A 123 -16.46 7.86 16.58
C LEU A 123 -17.01 9.26 16.32
N ASP A 124 -18.29 9.50 16.61
CA ASP A 124 -18.94 10.79 16.39
C ASP A 124 -18.54 11.80 17.47
N GLY A 125 -18.28 11.32 18.69
CA GLY A 125 -17.79 12.12 19.82
C GLY A 125 -16.27 12.29 19.87
N PHE A 126 -15.54 11.76 18.88
CA PHE A 126 -14.08 11.81 18.80
C PHE A 126 -13.35 11.30 20.05
N SER A 127 -13.93 10.33 20.76
CA SER A 127 -13.45 9.92 22.09
C SER A 127 -13.31 8.41 22.25
N TYR A 128 -12.44 8.02 23.18
CA TYR A 128 -12.41 6.68 23.71
C TYR A 128 -12.45 6.73 25.24
N LEU A 129 -13.01 5.70 25.85
CA LEU A 129 -13.01 5.57 27.30
C LEU A 129 -12.79 4.15 27.77
N ARG A 130 -12.34 4.05 29.01
CA ARG A 130 -12.31 2.79 29.76
C ARG A 130 -12.52 3.06 31.25
N GLN A 131 -12.89 2.03 31.99
CA GLN A 131 -12.86 2.10 33.44
C GLN A 131 -11.41 2.29 33.92
N GLU A 132 -11.21 3.22 34.85
CA GLU A 132 -9.94 3.44 35.54
C GLU A 132 -10.23 3.36 37.03
N GLN A 133 -9.93 2.19 37.62
CA GLN A 133 -10.29 1.85 39.01
C GLN A 133 -11.79 2.01 39.26
N LYS A 134 -12.18 3.09 39.96
CA LYS A 134 -13.56 3.45 40.31
C LYS A 134 -14.08 4.68 39.57
N GLY A 135 -13.32 5.18 38.61
CA GLY A 135 -13.67 6.27 37.72
C GLY A 135 -13.51 5.86 36.26
N ILE A 136 -13.32 6.85 35.39
CA ILE A 136 -13.17 6.72 33.94
C ILE A 136 -11.88 7.40 33.50
N LEU A 137 -11.20 6.79 32.53
CA LEU A 137 -10.27 7.48 31.64
C LEU A 137 -11.02 7.84 30.37
N LEU A 138 -10.99 9.12 29.97
CA LEU A 138 -11.56 9.63 28.72
C LEU A 138 -10.45 10.29 27.89
N GLY A 139 -10.17 9.76 26.71
CA GLY A 139 -9.21 10.34 25.78
C GLY A 139 -9.88 10.88 24.52
N ILE A 140 -9.30 11.94 23.96
CA ILE A 140 -9.88 12.73 22.88
C ILE A 140 -8.93 12.80 21.67
N TYR A 141 -9.46 12.64 20.47
CA TYR A 141 -8.76 12.95 19.22
C TYR A 141 -9.39 14.16 18.56
N GLU A 142 -8.89 15.34 18.92
CA GLU A 142 -9.41 16.62 18.48
C GLU A 142 -9.11 16.95 17.01
N ILE A 143 -9.97 17.77 16.41
CA ILE A 143 -9.76 18.28 15.05
C ILE A 143 -8.59 19.31 15.05
N GLU A 144 -8.54 20.18 16.07
CA GLU A 144 -7.49 21.18 16.28
C GLU A 144 -6.21 20.56 16.87
N HIS A 145 -5.60 19.66 16.10
CA HIS A 145 -4.36 18.98 16.42
C HIS A 145 -3.18 19.94 16.63
N ARG A 146 -2.20 19.52 17.44
CA ARG A 146 -0.96 20.28 17.70
C ARG A 146 0.26 19.38 17.53
N HIS A 147 1.12 19.71 16.57
CA HIS A 147 2.45 19.12 16.49
C HIS A 147 3.31 19.59 17.65
N TRP A 148 4.07 18.66 18.23
CA TRP A 148 5.00 18.95 19.32
C TRP A 148 6.40 18.52 18.91
N ASN A 149 7.38 19.43 19.02
CA ASN A 149 8.79 19.13 18.75
C ASN A 149 9.02 18.22 17.52
N MET A 150 8.57 18.67 16.34
CA MET A 150 8.60 17.89 15.09
C MET A 150 9.97 17.30 14.71
N ASP A 151 11.04 17.89 15.22
CA ASP A 151 12.43 17.47 15.01
C ASP A 151 12.92 16.45 16.05
N GLY A 152 12.10 16.09 17.02
CA GLY A 152 12.39 15.20 18.13
C GLY A 152 12.36 15.93 19.48
N ALA A 153 12.04 15.19 20.54
CA ALA A 153 11.93 15.73 21.89
C ALA A 153 13.29 16.24 22.44
N PRO A 154 13.28 17.16 23.41
CA PRO A 154 14.44 17.45 24.22
C PRO A 154 15.00 16.17 24.86
N TRP A 155 16.33 16.06 24.97
CA TRP A 155 16.96 14.83 25.50
C TRP A 155 16.77 14.65 27.01
N ASP A 156 16.44 15.73 27.71
CA ASP A 156 16.11 15.77 29.13
C ASP A 156 14.62 15.55 29.42
N TYR A 157 13.78 15.44 28.38
CA TYR A 157 12.37 15.06 28.52
C TYR A 157 12.25 13.57 28.89
N GLY A 158 11.40 13.22 29.85
CA GLY A 158 11.22 11.81 30.25
C GLY A 158 9.90 11.54 30.97
N PHE A 159 9.94 11.54 32.30
CA PHE A 159 8.75 11.34 33.16
C PHE A 159 7.96 12.64 33.35
N ASP A 160 7.91 13.46 32.31
CA ASP A 160 7.23 14.76 32.29
C ASP A 160 5.98 14.68 31.40
N LEU A 161 5.07 15.60 31.64
CA LEU A 161 3.90 15.83 30.79
C LEU A 161 3.96 17.25 30.23
N ILE A 162 3.35 17.43 29.07
CA ILE A 162 3.12 18.75 28.49
C ILE A 162 2.04 19.43 29.34
N GLN A 163 2.09 20.76 29.42
CA GLN A 163 1.01 21.53 30.07
C GLN A 163 -0.33 21.21 29.39
N GLU A 164 -1.34 20.88 30.18
CA GLU A 164 -2.68 20.63 29.67
C GLU A 164 -3.33 21.89 29.08
N ASP A 165 -4.14 21.69 28.04
CA ASP A 165 -4.85 22.74 27.33
C ASP A 165 -6.30 22.29 27.04
N PRO A 166 -7.18 22.24 28.07
CA PRO A 166 -8.53 21.74 27.92
C PRO A 166 -9.39 22.57 26.96
N GLU A 167 -9.09 23.86 26.80
CA GLU A 167 -9.79 24.77 25.87
C GLU A 167 -9.67 24.28 24.42
N ARG A 168 -8.50 23.76 24.03
CA ARG A 168 -8.26 23.20 22.68
C ARG A 168 -9.15 22.01 22.33
N ILE A 169 -9.65 21.28 23.33
CA ILE A 169 -10.45 20.06 23.14
C ILE A 169 -11.87 20.21 23.72
N GLU A 170 -12.29 21.44 24.03
CA GLU A 170 -13.56 21.73 24.68
C GLU A 170 -14.76 21.22 23.85
N HIS A 171 -14.66 21.32 22.52
CA HIS A 171 -15.71 20.86 21.62
C HIS A 171 -15.96 19.35 21.77
N GLU A 172 -14.93 18.52 21.62
CA GLU A 172 -15.01 17.07 21.70
C GLU A 172 -15.30 16.59 23.14
N LEU A 173 -14.83 17.31 24.16
CA LEU A 173 -15.24 17.06 25.55
C LEU A 173 -16.73 17.26 25.75
N THR A 174 -17.30 18.31 25.16
CA THR A 174 -18.75 18.58 25.23
C THR A 174 -19.53 17.43 24.59
N LEU A 175 -19.13 16.96 23.40
CA LEU A 175 -19.73 15.80 22.75
C LEU A 175 -19.64 14.53 23.62
N SER A 176 -18.49 14.34 24.27
CA SER A 176 -18.27 13.21 25.18
C SER A 176 -19.18 13.28 26.40
N TYR A 177 -19.40 14.45 27.00
CA TYR A 177 -20.32 14.60 28.14
C TYR A 177 -21.77 14.38 27.74
N GLU A 178 -22.18 14.83 26.55
CA GLU A 178 -23.50 14.53 26.01
C GLU A 178 -23.72 13.03 25.79
N ARG A 179 -22.69 12.31 25.32
CA ARG A 179 -22.73 10.85 25.14
C ARG A 179 -22.70 10.11 26.47
N TYR A 180 -21.96 10.61 27.46
CA TYR A 180 -21.73 9.97 28.77
C TYR A 180 -22.12 10.91 29.93
N PRO A 181 -23.43 11.10 30.22
CA PRO A 181 -23.89 12.12 31.18
C PRO A 181 -23.37 11.95 32.61
N ILE A 182 -22.89 10.77 32.99
CA ILE A 182 -22.25 10.55 34.30
C ILE A 182 -20.97 11.37 34.47
N LEU A 183 -20.33 11.78 33.37
CA LEU A 183 -19.09 12.55 33.39
C LEU A 183 -19.33 14.04 33.71
N GLU A 184 -20.53 14.58 33.47
CA GLU A 184 -20.88 15.99 33.77
C GLU A 184 -20.71 16.34 35.25
N ARG A 185 -20.85 15.34 36.13
CA ARG A 185 -20.78 15.50 37.59
C ARG A 185 -19.48 14.98 38.19
N ALA A 186 -18.65 14.34 37.38
CA ALA A 186 -17.43 13.71 37.86
C ALA A 186 -16.32 14.76 38.04
N GLY A 187 -15.66 14.76 39.20
CA GLY A 187 -14.43 15.53 39.39
C GLY A 187 -13.32 14.99 38.49
N ILE A 188 -12.46 15.87 37.96
CA ILE A 188 -11.26 15.47 37.23
C ILE A 188 -10.13 15.29 38.23
N LYS A 189 -9.63 14.05 38.37
CA LYS A 189 -8.51 13.73 39.25
C LYS A 189 -7.18 14.12 38.63
N ARG A 190 -7.03 13.95 37.31
CA ARG A 190 -5.78 14.21 36.60
C ARG A 190 -6.02 14.48 35.12
N TRP A 191 -5.30 15.47 34.60
CA TRP A 191 -5.06 15.64 33.18
C TRP A 191 -3.74 14.99 32.75
N VAL A 192 -3.74 14.44 31.54
CA VAL A 192 -2.52 13.96 30.89
C VAL A 192 -2.48 14.54 29.49
N ASN A 193 -1.55 15.47 29.26
CA ASN A 193 -1.14 15.88 27.93
C ASN A 193 0.25 15.28 27.65
N GLY A 194 0.30 14.31 26.76
CA GLY A 194 1.54 13.65 26.34
C GLY A 194 1.77 13.80 24.85
N ALA A 195 2.97 13.47 24.40
CA ALA A 195 3.24 13.33 22.97
C ALA A 195 3.55 11.87 22.62
N PHE A 196 3.15 11.48 21.43
CA PHE A 196 3.64 10.26 20.79
C PHE A 196 3.79 10.49 19.29
N THR A 197 4.40 9.52 18.61
CA THR A 197 4.85 9.68 17.23
C THR A 197 3.83 9.22 16.20
N PHE A 198 3.67 10.02 15.16
CA PHE A 198 2.82 9.77 13.99
C PHE A 198 3.67 9.74 12.73
N THR A 199 3.31 8.86 11.81
CA THR A 199 3.79 8.82 10.44
C THR A 199 2.72 9.36 9.49
N PRO A 200 3.06 9.74 8.25
CA PRO A 200 2.10 10.30 7.28
C PRO A 200 0.80 9.49 7.10
N ASP A 201 0.87 8.16 7.18
CA ASP A 201 -0.27 7.24 7.05
C ASP A 201 -0.72 6.63 8.39
N GLY A 202 -0.09 7.02 9.50
CA GLY A 202 -0.34 6.51 10.85
C GLY A 202 0.18 5.11 11.15
N ASN A 203 0.72 4.38 10.16
CA ASN A 203 1.32 3.06 10.36
C ASN A 203 2.76 3.14 10.87
N PRO A 204 3.25 2.17 11.64
CA PRO A 204 4.65 2.08 12.06
C PRO A 204 5.67 2.18 10.92
N LEU A 205 6.91 2.53 11.27
CA LEU A 205 8.09 2.44 10.41
C LEU A 205 8.95 1.26 10.87
N VAL A 206 8.92 0.16 10.13
CA VAL A 206 9.53 -1.11 10.50
C VAL A 206 10.44 -1.62 9.38
N GLY A 207 11.57 -2.21 9.74
CA GLY A 207 12.40 -2.97 8.79
C GLY A 207 13.74 -2.30 8.43
N PRO A 208 14.46 -2.88 7.46
CA PRO A 208 15.82 -2.47 7.12
C PRO A 208 15.82 -1.21 6.27
N VAL A 209 16.77 -0.30 6.51
CA VAL A 209 16.88 0.94 5.73
C VAL A 209 17.79 0.73 4.53
N ARG A 210 17.30 1.07 3.33
CA ARG A 210 18.07 1.00 2.10
C ARG A 210 19.27 1.97 2.18
N GLY A 211 20.42 1.54 1.67
CA GLY A 211 21.64 2.35 1.67
C GLY A 211 22.36 2.46 3.01
N VAL A 212 21.79 1.93 4.10
CA VAL A 212 22.39 1.97 5.44
C VAL A 212 22.46 0.54 6.01
N LYS A 213 23.54 -0.16 5.66
CA LYS A 213 23.73 -1.59 5.99
C LYS A 213 23.52 -1.88 7.49
N ASN A 214 22.75 -2.92 7.80
CA ASN A 214 22.47 -3.39 9.15
C ASN A 214 21.80 -2.37 10.11
N TYR A 215 21.25 -1.28 9.59
CA TYR A 215 20.43 -0.34 10.36
C TYR A 215 18.95 -0.61 10.11
N TRP A 216 18.20 -0.73 11.20
CA TRP A 216 16.78 -1.08 11.20
C TRP A 216 15.98 -0.03 11.95
N VAL A 217 14.70 0.10 11.62
CA VAL A 217 13.77 0.96 12.34
C VAL A 217 12.61 0.16 12.94
N ALA A 218 12.13 0.61 14.09
CA ALA A 218 10.87 0.24 14.74
C ALA A 218 10.29 1.51 15.39
N CYS A 219 9.92 2.48 14.56
CA CYS A 219 9.53 3.84 14.96
C CYS A 219 8.07 4.13 14.61
N GLY A 220 7.52 5.25 15.09
CA GLY A 220 6.18 5.69 14.68
C GLY A 220 5.05 4.76 15.12
N VAL A 221 5.27 3.94 16.15
CA VAL A 221 4.27 3.00 16.67
C VAL A 221 3.29 3.77 17.56
N MET A 222 2.29 4.41 16.95
CA MET A 222 1.34 5.27 17.64
C MET A 222 0.55 4.51 18.71
N ALA A 223 -0.08 3.39 18.33
CA ALA A 223 -0.70 2.48 19.28
C ALA A 223 0.36 1.55 19.86
N GLY A 224 1.47 2.14 20.34
CA GLY A 224 2.71 1.46 20.73
C GLY A 224 2.49 0.28 21.64
N PHE A 225 1.53 0.41 22.55
CA PHE A 225 1.16 -0.66 23.44
C PHE A 225 0.42 -1.83 22.75
N MET A 226 -0.59 -1.53 21.92
CA MET A 226 -1.38 -2.56 21.22
C MET A 226 -0.59 -3.25 20.10
N GLN A 227 0.29 -2.53 19.42
CA GLN A 227 1.02 -3.02 18.25
C GLN A 227 2.44 -3.49 18.59
N GLY A 228 3.02 -3.07 19.72
CA GLY A 228 4.44 -3.28 20.04
C GLY A 228 4.87 -4.74 20.06
N GLY A 229 4.01 -5.65 20.56
CA GLY A 229 4.28 -7.09 20.52
C GLY A 229 4.37 -7.65 19.10
N GLY A 230 3.44 -7.24 18.22
CA GLY A 230 3.42 -7.64 16.81
C GLY A 230 4.60 -7.06 16.02
N VAL A 231 4.89 -5.77 16.21
CA VAL A 231 6.06 -5.10 15.60
C VAL A 231 7.36 -5.78 16.04
N GLY A 232 7.49 -6.11 17.33
CA GLY A 232 8.66 -6.82 17.86
C GLY A 232 8.83 -8.21 17.25
N LYS A 233 7.75 -8.99 17.10
CA LYS A 233 7.77 -10.31 16.42
C LYS A 233 8.21 -10.16 14.96
N ALA A 234 7.55 -9.29 14.20
CA ALA A 234 7.81 -9.11 12.77
C ALA A 234 9.25 -8.67 12.50
N LEU A 235 9.78 -7.72 13.28
CA LEU A 235 11.17 -7.28 13.13
C LEU A 235 12.16 -8.40 13.50
N ALA A 236 11.91 -9.14 14.59
CA ALA A 236 12.77 -10.23 14.98
C ALA A 236 12.83 -11.34 13.92
N GLU A 237 11.69 -11.73 13.36
CA GLU A 237 11.61 -12.69 12.25
C GLU A 237 12.38 -12.19 11.04
N TRP A 238 12.20 -10.92 10.67
CA TRP A 238 12.93 -10.35 9.54
C TRP A 238 14.44 -10.38 9.75
N MET A 239 14.91 -10.02 10.94
CA MET A 239 16.35 -10.03 11.23
C MET A 239 16.94 -11.44 11.28
N ILE A 240 16.19 -12.44 11.76
CA ILE A 240 16.67 -13.82 11.92
C ILE A 240 16.57 -14.61 10.61
N PHE A 241 15.46 -14.48 9.89
CA PHE A 241 15.13 -15.32 8.73
C PHE A 241 15.27 -14.58 7.40
N GLY A 242 15.54 -13.27 7.42
CA GLY A 242 15.64 -12.42 6.23
C GLY A 242 14.29 -11.93 5.71
N GLU A 243 13.17 -12.46 6.22
CA GLU A 243 11.80 -12.08 5.86
C GLU A 243 10.84 -12.31 7.05
N PRO A 244 9.78 -11.50 7.20
CA PRO A 244 8.71 -11.72 8.18
C PRO A 244 7.78 -12.87 7.76
N GLU A 245 7.08 -13.48 8.73
CA GLU A 245 6.09 -14.53 8.43
C GLU A 245 4.88 -13.99 7.66
N ASP A 246 4.34 -12.85 8.12
CA ASP A 246 3.19 -12.14 7.56
C ASP A 246 3.61 -11.01 6.61
N ASP A 247 2.69 -10.58 5.73
CA ASP A 247 2.91 -9.37 4.93
C ASP A 247 2.78 -8.11 5.79
N ILE A 248 3.92 -7.46 6.01
CA ILE A 248 4.02 -6.20 6.76
C ILE A 248 4.37 -4.99 5.88
N PHE A 249 4.13 -5.04 4.57
CA PHE A 249 4.50 -3.93 3.68
C PHE A 249 3.89 -2.59 4.12
N GLY A 250 2.68 -2.59 4.69
CA GLY A 250 2.04 -1.40 5.26
C GLY A 250 2.81 -0.77 6.45
N MET A 251 3.70 -1.53 7.10
CA MET A 251 4.60 -1.04 8.16
C MET A 251 6.03 -0.83 7.68
N ASP A 252 6.39 -1.36 6.50
CA ASP A 252 7.75 -1.29 5.98
C ASP A 252 8.18 0.16 5.74
N ILE A 253 9.39 0.53 6.18
CA ILE A 253 9.97 1.85 5.89
C ILE A 253 10.12 2.10 4.39
N ALA A 254 10.33 1.05 3.59
CA ALA A 254 10.47 1.16 2.14
C ALA A 254 9.14 1.42 1.39
N ARG A 255 8.01 1.52 2.10
CA ARG A 255 6.77 2.05 1.50
C ARG A 255 6.85 3.55 1.21
N TYR A 256 7.78 4.26 1.87
CA TYR A 256 8.03 5.68 1.64
C TYR A 256 9.22 5.91 0.71
N GLY A 257 9.24 7.08 0.09
CA GLY A 257 10.42 7.61 -0.61
C GLY A 257 10.97 8.85 0.06
N GLN A 258 12.03 9.40 -0.54
CA GLN A 258 12.68 10.62 -0.05
C GLN A 258 11.71 11.80 0.11
N HIS A 259 10.66 11.88 -0.69
CA HIS A 259 9.63 12.91 -0.57
C HIS A 259 8.95 12.93 0.81
N ALA A 260 8.80 11.78 1.47
CA ALA A 260 8.16 11.67 2.77
C ALA A 260 9.02 12.25 3.91
N SER A 261 10.30 12.48 3.68
CA SER A 261 11.20 13.18 4.62
C SER A 261 10.98 14.70 4.64
N ASN A 262 10.18 15.25 3.72
CA ASN A 262 9.92 16.69 3.68
C ASN A 262 9.09 17.14 4.90
N ARG A 263 9.58 18.17 5.61
CA ARG A 263 8.94 18.67 6.84
C ARG A 263 7.49 19.09 6.66
N GLN A 264 7.16 19.75 5.55
CA GLN A 264 5.80 20.21 5.28
C GLN A 264 4.89 19.04 4.94
N TYR A 265 5.37 18.08 4.13
CA TYR A 265 4.64 16.85 3.86
C TYR A 265 4.30 16.11 5.15
N ILE A 266 5.28 15.91 6.04
CA ILE A 266 5.07 15.30 7.36
C ILE A 266 4.02 16.07 8.15
N ARG A 267 4.13 17.40 8.22
CA ARG A 267 3.19 18.25 8.97
C ARG A 267 1.75 18.07 8.51
N GLU A 268 1.52 18.22 7.20
CA GLU A 268 0.17 18.16 6.63
C GLU A 268 -0.45 16.76 6.79
N THR A 269 0.31 15.72 6.45
CA THR A 269 -0.20 14.34 6.44
C THR A 269 -0.42 13.79 7.85
N THR A 270 0.53 13.98 8.78
CA THR A 270 0.35 13.55 10.19
C THR A 270 -0.77 14.34 10.88
N GLY A 271 -0.91 15.64 10.57
CA GLY A 271 -2.00 16.46 11.09
C GLY A 271 -3.38 16.03 10.58
N GLN A 272 -3.47 15.74 9.27
CA GLN A 272 -4.69 15.16 8.70
C GLN A 272 -5.00 13.79 9.30
N PHE A 273 -4.00 12.92 9.49
CA PHE A 273 -4.22 11.61 10.10
C PHE A 273 -4.78 11.76 11.52
N TYR A 274 -4.16 12.60 12.35
CA TYR A 274 -4.59 12.83 13.74
C TYR A 274 -6.04 13.31 13.80
N SER A 275 -6.34 14.40 13.10
CA SER A 275 -7.66 15.04 13.09
C SER A 275 -8.76 14.16 12.48
N ARG A 276 -8.39 13.12 11.73
CA ARG A 276 -9.31 12.17 11.11
C ARG A 276 -9.30 10.79 11.79
N ARG A 277 -8.68 10.63 12.97
CA ARG A 277 -8.50 9.32 13.63
C ARG A 277 -9.80 8.52 13.76
N PHE A 278 -10.90 9.21 14.01
CA PHE A 278 -12.24 8.65 14.17
C PHE A 278 -13.21 9.02 13.05
N VAL A 279 -12.72 9.65 11.97
CA VAL A 279 -13.54 9.99 10.81
C VAL A 279 -13.49 8.84 9.81
N MET A 280 -14.67 8.32 9.46
CA MET A 280 -14.78 7.33 8.38
C MET A 280 -14.27 7.93 7.07
N THR A 281 -13.37 7.22 6.41
CA THR A 281 -12.90 7.54 5.06
C THR A 281 -13.54 6.57 4.08
N TYR A 282 -14.24 7.10 3.09
CA TYR A 282 -14.92 6.28 2.09
C TYR A 282 -13.92 5.73 1.05
N PRO A 283 -14.17 4.54 0.46
CA PRO A 283 -13.27 3.93 -0.52
C PRO A 283 -12.94 4.83 -1.72
N ASN A 284 -13.88 5.68 -2.13
CA ASN A 284 -13.70 6.62 -3.24
C ASN A 284 -13.22 8.02 -2.80
N GLN A 285 -13.01 8.26 -1.51
CA GLN A 285 -12.56 9.55 -1.00
C GLN A 285 -11.05 9.72 -1.17
N GLN A 286 -10.66 10.84 -1.77
CA GLN A 286 -9.26 11.25 -1.88
C GLN A 286 -8.93 12.29 -0.81
N LEU A 287 -7.88 12.04 -0.03
CA LEU A 287 -7.45 12.94 1.03
C LEU A 287 -6.50 14.03 0.48
N PRO A 288 -6.69 15.32 0.83
CA PRO A 288 -5.94 16.42 0.21
C PRO A 288 -4.56 16.73 0.81
N ALA A 289 -4.20 16.25 2.00
CA ALA A 289 -2.96 16.66 2.64
C ALA A 289 -1.73 16.19 1.85
N GLY A 290 -0.73 17.07 1.73
CA GLY A 290 0.47 16.78 0.95
C GLY A 290 0.23 16.71 -0.56
N ARG A 291 -0.87 17.25 -1.09
CA ARG A 291 -1.20 17.19 -2.53
C ARG A 291 -1.52 18.55 -3.15
N PRO A 292 -1.17 18.76 -4.44
CA PRO A 292 -0.36 17.87 -5.28
C PRO A 292 1.13 17.92 -4.87
N LEU A 293 1.81 16.78 -4.92
CA LEU A 293 3.24 16.67 -4.60
C LEU A 293 4.10 16.46 -5.85
N LYS A 294 3.81 15.40 -6.62
CA LYS A 294 4.43 15.12 -7.93
C LYS A 294 3.34 15.00 -8.97
N VAL A 295 3.60 15.55 -10.16
CA VAL A 295 2.66 15.54 -11.28
C VAL A 295 3.38 15.14 -12.56
N SER A 296 2.68 14.43 -13.45
CA SER A 296 3.21 14.17 -14.80
C SER A 296 3.16 15.45 -15.64
N PRO A 297 4.01 15.62 -16.67
CA PRO A 297 4.07 16.87 -17.45
C PRO A 297 2.80 17.22 -18.22
N SER A 298 1.83 16.29 -18.32
CA SER A 298 0.51 16.52 -18.92
C SER A 298 -0.58 16.85 -17.89
N TYR A 299 -0.25 16.96 -16.60
CA TYR A 299 -1.20 17.15 -15.52
C TYR A 299 -2.19 18.30 -15.75
N ASP A 300 -1.69 19.49 -16.13
CA ASP A 300 -2.58 20.63 -16.40
C ASP A 300 -3.51 20.37 -17.59
N ARG A 301 -2.98 19.74 -18.66
CA ARG A 301 -3.78 19.40 -19.85
C ARG A 301 -4.82 18.32 -19.59
N MET A 302 -4.50 17.34 -18.74
CA MET A 302 -5.45 16.31 -18.32
C MET A 302 -6.49 16.88 -17.35
N THR A 303 -6.10 17.79 -16.46
CA THR A 303 -7.02 18.54 -15.59
C THR A 303 -7.99 19.38 -16.43
N GLU A 304 -7.50 20.08 -17.45
CA GLU A 304 -8.33 20.80 -18.43
C GLU A 304 -9.31 19.88 -19.16
N ALA A 305 -8.90 18.64 -19.44
CA ALA A 305 -9.72 17.59 -20.05
C ALA A 305 -10.68 16.90 -19.07
N GLY A 306 -10.64 17.24 -17.78
CA GLY A 306 -11.59 16.75 -16.77
C GLY A 306 -11.06 15.62 -15.87
N ALA A 307 -9.74 15.39 -15.82
CA ALA A 307 -9.17 14.37 -14.95
C ALA A 307 -9.54 14.58 -13.48
N ARG A 308 -9.99 13.50 -12.83
CA ARG A 308 -10.12 13.39 -11.37
C ARG A 308 -8.94 12.60 -10.83
N TRP A 309 -8.27 13.16 -9.83
CA TRP A 309 -6.94 12.72 -9.44
C TRP A 309 -6.95 11.88 -8.17
N GLY A 310 -6.30 10.72 -8.24
CA GLY A 310 -5.84 9.95 -7.10
C GLY A 310 -4.35 10.16 -6.87
N VAL A 311 -3.80 9.52 -5.86
CA VAL A 311 -2.36 9.58 -5.56
C VAL A 311 -1.77 8.19 -5.43
N SER A 312 -0.59 7.98 -6.02
CA SER A 312 0.22 6.79 -5.84
C SER A 312 1.64 7.21 -5.47
N TRP A 313 2.04 6.96 -4.22
CA TRP A 313 3.39 7.28 -3.73
C TRP A 313 3.81 8.74 -4.02
N GLY A 314 2.88 9.67 -3.76
CA GLY A 314 3.05 11.11 -3.99
C GLY A 314 2.85 11.59 -5.43
N LEU A 315 2.66 10.71 -6.41
CA LEU A 315 2.36 11.06 -7.80
C LEU A 315 0.85 11.12 -8.04
N GLU A 316 0.38 12.23 -8.60
CA GLU A 316 -1.00 12.38 -9.07
C GLU A 316 -1.26 11.45 -10.27
N VAL A 317 -2.29 10.60 -10.16
CA VAL A 317 -2.70 9.65 -11.21
C VAL A 317 -4.17 9.86 -11.59
N PRO A 318 -4.54 9.87 -12.88
CA PRO A 318 -5.92 10.10 -13.29
C PRO A 318 -6.78 8.87 -13.01
N LEU A 319 -7.79 9.02 -12.16
CA LEU A 319 -8.75 7.95 -11.82
C LEU A 319 -9.79 7.76 -12.93
N TYR A 320 -10.30 8.87 -13.47
CA TYR A 320 -11.25 8.95 -14.58
C TYR A 320 -11.36 10.41 -15.05
N PHE A 321 -12.05 10.66 -16.15
CA PHE A 321 -12.28 11.96 -16.76
C PHE A 321 -13.78 12.31 -16.72
N ALA A 322 -14.10 13.45 -16.11
CA ALA A 322 -15.48 13.90 -15.87
C ALA A 322 -15.68 15.37 -16.29
N PRO A 323 -16.93 15.83 -16.48
CA PRO A 323 -17.23 17.25 -16.62
C PRO A 323 -16.59 18.09 -15.49
N LYS A 324 -16.19 19.33 -15.77
CA LYS A 324 -15.39 20.15 -14.82
C LYS A 324 -16.13 20.46 -13.51
N ASP A 325 -17.43 20.64 -13.58
CA ASP A 325 -18.35 20.91 -12.46
C ASP A 325 -18.79 19.64 -11.72
N TYR A 326 -18.40 18.46 -12.19
CA TYR A 326 -18.72 17.19 -11.54
C TYR A 326 -18.03 17.06 -10.18
N VAL A 327 -18.80 16.66 -9.16
CA VAL A 327 -18.31 16.29 -7.83
C VAL A 327 -18.84 14.91 -7.51
N GLU A 328 -17.93 13.98 -7.19
CA GLU A 328 -18.30 12.63 -6.80
C GLU A 328 -18.84 12.60 -5.36
N ASN A 329 -19.93 11.87 -5.12
CA ASN A 329 -20.42 11.63 -3.77
C ASN A 329 -19.56 10.57 -3.07
N HIS A 330 -19.24 10.78 -1.79
CA HIS A 330 -18.59 9.74 -1.00
C HIS A 330 -19.59 8.67 -0.56
N THR A 331 -19.26 7.40 -0.77
CA THR A 331 -20.16 6.28 -0.47
C THR A 331 -19.40 4.95 -0.33
N LEU A 332 -19.99 4.00 0.39
CA LEU A 332 -19.54 2.59 0.41
C LEU A 332 -20.10 1.79 -0.77
N ARG A 333 -21.05 2.37 -1.52
CA ARG A 333 -21.74 1.77 -2.66
C ARG A 333 -21.17 2.29 -3.98
N ARG A 334 -21.78 1.96 -5.11
CA ARG A 334 -21.45 2.61 -6.40
C ARG A 334 -21.67 4.12 -6.27
N SER A 335 -20.64 4.89 -6.57
CA SER A 335 -20.71 6.35 -6.57
C SER A 335 -21.32 6.88 -7.87
N THR A 336 -21.55 8.19 -7.92
CA THR A 336 -21.94 8.90 -9.15
C THR A 336 -20.90 8.78 -10.28
N ALA A 337 -19.69 8.28 -10.00
CA ALA A 337 -18.66 8.07 -11.02
C ALA A 337 -18.82 6.74 -11.76
N PHE A 338 -19.70 5.84 -11.29
CA PHE A 338 -19.90 4.51 -11.87
C PHE A 338 -20.16 4.56 -13.38
N ASP A 339 -21.12 5.37 -13.83
CA ASP A 339 -21.45 5.50 -15.26
C ASP A 339 -20.36 6.22 -16.07
N ILE A 340 -19.56 7.09 -15.42
CA ILE A 340 -18.44 7.78 -16.07
C ILE A 340 -17.35 6.77 -16.39
N VAL A 341 -16.94 5.97 -15.40
CA VAL A 341 -15.97 4.88 -15.58
C VAL A 341 -16.48 3.86 -16.58
N GLY A 342 -17.77 3.49 -16.52
CA GLY A 342 -18.38 2.56 -17.47
C GLY A 342 -18.29 3.03 -18.92
N LYS A 343 -18.52 4.33 -19.16
CA LYS A 343 -18.34 4.93 -20.50
C LYS A 343 -16.90 4.85 -20.98
N GLU A 344 -15.91 5.06 -20.11
CA GLU A 344 -14.50 4.91 -20.47
C GLU A 344 -14.13 3.46 -20.83
N VAL A 345 -14.65 2.48 -20.06
CA VAL A 345 -14.46 1.05 -20.34
C VAL A 345 -15.02 0.69 -21.71
N LEU A 346 -16.31 0.97 -21.94
CA LEU A 346 -16.98 0.65 -23.20
C LEU A 346 -16.32 1.36 -24.39
N HIS A 347 -15.94 2.63 -24.21
CA HIS A 347 -15.20 3.38 -25.22
C HIS A 347 -13.86 2.72 -25.57
N THR A 348 -13.12 2.24 -24.58
CA THR A 348 -11.84 1.53 -24.82
C THR A 348 -12.06 0.20 -25.53
N ARG A 349 -13.14 -0.54 -25.20
CA ARG A 349 -13.52 -1.80 -25.86
C ARG A 349 -13.94 -1.60 -27.32
N GLU A 350 -14.61 -0.51 -27.63
CA GLU A 350 -15.15 -0.24 -28.98
C GLU A 350 -14.15 0.50 -29.88
N LYS A 351 -13.27 1.32 -29.29
CA LYS A 351 -12.41 2.26 -30.03
C LYS A 351 -10.96 2.20 -29.55
N ALA A 352 -10.51 3.25 -28.85
CA ALA A 352 -9.19 3.35 -28.26
C ALA A 352 -9.21 4.30 -27.06
N GLY A 353 -8.53 3.92 -25.98
CA GLY A 353 -8.31 4.72 -24.78
C GLY A 353 -6.83 4.97 -24.55
N LEU A 354 -6.50 6.14 -24.01
CA LEU A 354 -5.15 6.57 -23.64
C LEU A 354 -5.05 6.75 -22.13
N ILE A 355 -4.27 5.88 -21.45
CA ILE A 355 -4.08 5.91 -19.99
C ILE A 355 -2.69 6.48 -19.69
N ASP A 356 -2.57 7.43 -18.78
CA ASP A 356 -1.27 7.88 -18.26
C ASP A 356 -0.64 6.78 -17.36
N ILE A 357 0.45 6.16 -17.84
CA ILE A 357 1.20 5.12 -17.11
C ILE A 357 2.46 5.67 -16.45
N SER A 358 2.51 6.96 -16.16
CA SER A 358 3.52 7.55 -15.26
C SER A 358 3.53 6.83 -13.91
N GLY A 359 2.38 6.30 -13.47
CA GLY A 359 2.22 5.47 -12.26
C GLY A 359 2.83 4.06 -12.32
N TYR A 360 3.65 3.74 -13.33
CA TYR A 360 4.44 2.51 -13.37
C TYR A 360 5.90 2.79 -13.01
N SER A 361 6.51 1.92 -12.21
CA SER A 361 7.96 1.98 -11.97
C SER A 361 8.72 1.48 -13.19
N ARG A 362 9.91 2.02 -13.44
CA ARG A 362 10.83 1.62 -14.51
C ARG A 362 12.24 1.53 -13.94
N TYR A 363 12.89 0.39 -14.05
CA TYR A 363 14.28 0.21 -13.65
C TYR A 363 15.11 -0.24 -14.84
N GLU A 364 16.18 0.48 -15.16
CA GLU A 364 17.14 0.08 -16.17
C GLU A 364 18.21 -0.82 -15.57
N VAL A 365 18.43 -1.98 -16.19
CA VAL A 365 19.51 -2.90 -15.87
C VAL A 365 20.47 -2.93 -17.06
N SER A 366 21.74 -2.66 -16.79
CA SER A 366 22.79 -2.55 -17.80
C SER A 366 24.13 -3.09 -17.31
N GLY A 367 25.06 -3.28 -18.24
CA GLY A 367 26.41 -3.80 -17.98
C GLY A 367 26.61 -5.23 -18.49
N PRO A 368 27.88 -5.70 -18.56
CA PRO A 368 28.23 -6.98 -19.17
C PRO A 368 27.58 -8.20 -18.50
N ASN A 369 27.16 -8.09 -17.24
CA ASN A 369 26.55 -9.19 -16.49
C ASN A 369 25.02 -9.02 -16.29
N ALA A 370 24.40 -8.02 -16.93
CA ALA A 370 22.99 -7.70 -16.73
C ALA A 370 22.04 -8.89 -16.99
N GLU A 371 22.22 -9.60 -18.11
CA GLU A 371 21.37 -10.74 -18.47
C GLU A 371 21.48 -11.88 -17.44
N LYS A 372 22.72 -12.20 -17.03
CA LYS A 372 22.99 -13.22 -16.02
C LYS A 372 22.40 -12.85 -14.64
N TRP A 373 22.49 -11.58 -14.28
CA TRP A 373 21.90 -11.07 -13.05
C TRP A 373 20.37 -11.17 -13.07
N LEU A 374 19.73 -10.77 -14.17
CA LEU A 374 18.30 -10.94 -14.36
C LEU A 374 17.91 -12.42 -14.29
N ASP A 375 18.68 -13.30 -14.93
CA ASP A 375 18.43 -14.74 -14.89
C ASP A 375 18.54 -15.33 -13.49
N ARG A 376 19.39 -14.78 -12.62
CA ARG A 376 19.47 -15.20 -11.21
C ARG A 376 18.31 -14.64 -10.36
N VAL A 377 17.97 -13.37 -10.54
CA VAL A 377 17.00 -12.66 -9.66
C VAL A 377 15.55 -13.02 -9.99
N PHE A 378 15.23 -13.29 -11.25
CA PHE A 378 13.87 -13.58 -11.70
C PHE A 378 13.66 -15.05 -12.04
N ALA A 379 12.46 -15.54 -11.76
CA ALA A 379 12.09 -16.94 -11.97
C ALA A 379 11.67 -17.24 -13.43
N CYS A 380 11.41 -16.22 -14.25
CA CYS A 380 11.06 -16.38 -15.66
C CYS A 380 12.28 -16.67 -16.54
N LYS A 381 12.02 -17.09 -17.78
CA LYS A 381 12.99 -17.08 -18.86
C LYS A 381 13.28 -15.66 -19.33
N ILE A 382 14.54 -15.26 -19.39
CA ILE A 382 14.92 -13.91 -19.81
C ILE A 382 14.60 -13.68 -21.30
N PRO A 383 13.96 -12.55 -21.65
CA PRO A 383 13.52 -12.32 -23.02
C PRO A 383 14.70 -12.06 -23.96
N LYS A 384 14.58 -12.58 -25.18
CA LYS A 384 15.49 -12.27 -26.30
C LYS A 384 15.42 -10.79 -26.68
N PRO A 385 16.42 -10.24 -27.37
CA PRO A 385 16.37 -8.87 -27.93
C PRO A 385 15.05 -8.56 -28.66
N GLY A 386 14.46 -7.42 -28.35
CA GLY A 386 13.19 -6.94 -28.91
C GLY A 386 11.95 -7.64 -28.35
N ARG A 387 12.06 -8.32 -27.21
CA ARG A 387 10.97 -9.05 -26.55
C ARG A 387 10.82 -8.64 -25.10
N SER A 388 9.62 -8.87 -24.58
CA SER A 388 9.31 -8.76 -23.16
C SER A 388 8.69 -10.04 -22.61
N VAL A 389 8.70 -10.18 -21.28
CA VAL A 389 8.11 -11.30 -20.56
C VAL A 389 7.57 -10.85 -19.21
N LEU A 390 6.50 -11.49 -18.74
CA LEU A 390 6.10 -11.41 -17.33
C LEU A 390 7.14 -12.15 -16.48
N ALA A 391 7.54 -11.52 -15.39
CA ALA A 391 8.73 -11.88 -14.64
C ALA A 391 8.41 -11.99 -13.14
N PRO A 392 8.02 -13.18 -12.66
CA PRO A 392 7.92 -13.44 -11.24
C PRO A 392 9.27 -13.27 -10.57
N MET A 393 9.29 -12.45 -9.52
CA MET A 393 10.41 -12.30 -8.61
C MET A 393 10.02 -12.94 -7.29
N LEU A 394 10.89 -13.77 -6.70
CA LEU A 394 10.58 -14.54 -5.49
C LEU A 394 11.61 -14.26 -4.39
N ALA A 395 11.20 -14.48 -3.14
CA ALA A 395 12.11 -14.59 -1.99
C ALA A 395 12.67 -16.03 -1.87
N PRO A 396 13.74 -16.25 -1.08
CA PRO A 396 14.28 -17.59 -0.82
C PRO A 396 13.25 -18.61 -0.29
N ASN A 397 12.23 -18.14 0.44
CA ASN A 397 11.12 -18.95 0.94
C ASN A 397 10.05 -19.27 -0.11
N GLY A 398 10.22 -18.82 -1.36
CA GLY A 398 9.31 -19.08 -2.48
C GLY A 398 8.14 -18.09 -2.60
N LYS A 399 7.95 -17.18 -1.64
CA LYS A 399 6.90 -16.16 -1.70
C LYS A 399 7.21 -15.07 -2.73
N LEU A 400 6.18 -14.42 -3.23
CA LEU A 400 6.33 -13.39 -4.26
C LEU A 400 7.07 -12.15 -3.72
N LYS A 401 7.90 -11.58 -4.58
CA LYS A 401 8.58 -10.29 -4.40
C LYS A 401 8.33 -9.31 -5.55
N GLY A 402 7.61 -9.72 -6.59
CA GLY A 402 7.15 -8.82 -7.64
C GLY A 402 6.40 -9.54 -8.77
N ASP A 403 5.41 -8.86 -9.31
CA ASP A 403 4.65 -9.15 -10.54
C ASP A 403 5.13 -8.23 -11.68
N LEU A 404 6.36 -8.46 -12.14
CA LEU A 404 7.07 -7.49 -12.97
C LEU A 404 7.03 -7.86 -14.46
N THR A 405 7.46 -6.94 -15.31
CA THR A 405 7.73 -7.20 -16.72
C THR A 405 9.16 -6.84 -17.06
N ILE A 406 9.89 -7.77 -17.69
CA ILE A 406 11.23 -7.51 -18.23
C ILE A 406 11.12 -7.22 -19.72
N PHE A 407 11.74 -6.14 -20.15
CA PHE A 407 11.94 -5.75 -21.55
C PHE A 407 13.42 -5.88 -21.90
N ASN A 408 13.73 -6.55 -23.01
CA ASN A 408 15.06 -6.52 -23.60
C ASN A 408 15.02 -5.63 -24.86
N TRP A 409 15.58 -4.43 -24.77
CA TRP A 409 15.52 -3.45 -25.86
C TRP A 409 16.44 -3.79 -27.04
N GLY A 410 17.33 -4.78 -26.88
CA GLY A 410 18.25 -5.22 -27.91
C GLY A 410 19.46 -4.31 -28.14
N ASP A 411 19.60 -3.26 -27.35
CA ASP A 411 20.71 -2.31 -27.34
C ASP A 411 21.70 -2.54 -26.18
N GLY A 412 21.60 -3.70 -25.52
CA GLY A 412 22.37 -4.03 -24.31
C GLY A 412 21.75 -3.52 -23.01
N THR A 413 20.57 -2.88 -23.07
CA THR A 413 19.81 -2.49 -21.88
C THR A 413 18.53 -3.32 -21.72
N PHE A 414 18.22 -3.61 -20.46
CA PHE A 414 16.96 -4.23 -20.07
C PHE A 414 16.19 -3.26 -19.19
N TRP A 415 14.86 -3.23 -19.31
CA TRP A 415 14.03 -2.56 -18.32
C TRP A 415 13.18 -3.54 -17.55
N ILE A 416 13.03 -3.30 -16.26
CA ILE A 416 12.04 -3.94 -15.39
C ILE A 416 10.94 -2.91 -15.14
N MET A 417 9.69 -3.26 -15.42
CA MET A 417 8.52 -2.41 -15.17
C MET A 417 7.57 -3.05 -14.17
N GLY A 418 6.90 -2.22 -13.36
CA GLY A 418 6.04 -2.66 -12.26
C GLY A 418 5.27 -1.52 -11.60
N SER A 419 4.90 -1.70 -10.33
CA SER A 419 4.14 -0.71 -9.56
C SER A 419 5.02 0.43 -9.03
N TYR A 420 4.64 1.69 -9.30
CA TYR A 420 5.40 2.88 -8.90
C TYR A 420 5.57 3.05 -7.38
N TYR A 421 4.61 2.59 -6.57
CA TYR A 421 4.69 2.71 -5.11
C TYR A 421 5.66 1.72 -4.45
N LEU A 422 6.22 0.77 -5.21
CA LEU A 422 7.17 -0.24 -4.72
C LEU A 422 8.64 0.13 -4.98
N ARG A 423 8.90 1.33 -5.52
CA ARG A 423 10.24 1.73 -5.99
C ARG A 423 11.34 1.54 -4.96
N GLU A 424 11.15 2.07 -3.76
CA GLU A 424 12.15 1.98 -2.72
C GLU A 424 12.32 0.53 -2.23
N TRP A 425 11.23 -0.23 -2.18
CA TRP A 425 11.24 -1.64 -1.79
C TRP A 425 11.97 -2.53 -2.80
N HIS A 426 11.67 -2.39 -4.09
CA HIS A 426 12.35 -3.12 -5.16
C HIS A 426 13.82 -2.71 -5.28
N MET A 427 14.16 -1.43 -5.17
CA MET A 427 15.56 -1.02 -5.19
C MET A 427 16.33 -1.59 -4.00
N ARG A 428 15.74 -1.60 -2.79
CA ARG A 428 16.33 -2.26 -1.62
C ARG A 428 16.51 -3.77 -1.86
N TRP A 429 15.60 -4.41 -2.57
CA TRP A 429 15.73 -5.82 -2.97
C TRP A 429 16.87 -6.03 -3.97
N PHE A 430 16.93 -5.23 -5.04
CA PHE A 430 17.98 -5.34 -6.07
C PHE A 430 19.37 -5.11 -5.50
N ASP A 431 19.52 -4.17 -4.55
CA ASP A 431 20.79 -3.88 -3.87
C ASP A 431 21.37 -5.11 -3.14
N GLN A 432 20.53 -6.05 -2.68
CA GLN A 432 20.98 -7.30 -2.05
C GLN A 432 21.67 -8.25 -3.04
N PHE A 433 21.40 -8.10 -4.33
CA PHE A 433 21.96 -8.92 -5.40
C PHE A 433 23.01 -8.18 -6.22
N ALA A 434 23.49 -7.02 -5.76
CA ALA A 434 24.50 -6.23 -6.44
C ALA A 434 25.70 -7.10 -6.84
N GLU A 435 26.12 -6.99 -8.11
CA GLU A 435 27.17 -7.82 -8.71
C GLU A 435 28.06 -6.95 -9.60
N PRO A 436 29.39 -7.15 -9.60
CA PRO A 436 30.29 -6.40 -10.48
C PRO A 436 29.86 -6.50 -11.96
N GLY A 437 29.88 -5.37 -12.66
CA GLY A 437 29.46 -5.32 -14.06
C GLY A 437 27.94 -5.30 -14.27
N VAL A 438 27.17 -5.03 -13.22
CA VAL A 438 25.71 -4.76 -13.29
C VAL A 438 25.43 -3.39 -12.69
N SER A 439 24.59 -2.61 -13.36
CA SER A 439 24.05 -1.34 -12.86
C SER A 439 22.53 -1.40 -12.93
N VAL A 440 21.86 -1.07 -11.83
CA VAL A 440 20.40 -0.94 -11.74
C VAL A 440 20.07 0.51 -11.41
N ARG A 441 19.27 1.17 -12.25
CA ARG A 441 18.87 2.57 -12.08
C ARG A 441 17.36 2.72 -12.14
N ASP A 442 16.78 3.34 -11.14
CA ASP A 442 15.37 3.75 -11.17
C ASP A 442 15.19 4.95 -12.12
N LEU A 443 14.37 4.76 -13.15
CA LEU A 443 14.03 5.73 -14.18
C LEU A 443 12.63 6.33 -14.01
N SER A 444 11.89 5.95 -12.98
CA SER A 444 10.43 6.11 -12.97
C SER A 444 9.95 7.56 -13.04
N ASP A 445 10.75 8.52 -12.58
CA ASP A 445 10.45 9.97 -12.69
C ASP A 445 11.06 10.62 -13.95
N ASP A 446 12.11 10.01 -14.51
CA ASP A 446 12.77 10.49 -15.73
C ASP A 446 12.02 10.04 -16.99
N TRP A 447 11.36 8.88 -16.89
CA TRP A 447 10.62 8.22 -17.95
C TRP A 447 9.20 7.93 -17.51
N VAL A 448 8.26 8.45 -18.30
CA VAL A 448 6.82 8.37 -18.12
C VAL A 448 6.19 7.87 -19.41
N GLY A 449 4.87 7.82 -19.52
CA GLY A 449 4.29 7.28 -20.74
C GLY A 449 2.79 7.15 -20.75
N PHE A 450 2.30 6.55 -21.84
CA PHE A 450 0.90 6.22 -22.01
C PHE A 450 0.71 4.76 -22.38
N SER A 451 -0.35 4.15 -21.88
CA SER A 451 -0.90 2.93 -22.47
C SER A 451 -1.99 3.31 -23.46
N LEU A 452 -1.75 3.01 -24.73
CA LEU A 452 -2.73 3.16 -25.81
C LEU A 452 -3.38 1.80 -26.05
N CYS A 453 -4.64 1.65 -25.64
CA CYS A 453 -5.37 0.38 -25.64
C CYS A 453 -6.66 0.45 -26.45
N GLY A 454 -7.18 -0.68 -26.92
CA GLY A 454 -8.43 -0.81 -27.66
C GLY A 454 -8.23 -1.35 -29.08
N PRO A 455 -9.27 -1.83 -29.76
CA PRO A 455 -9.15 -2.44 -31.09
C PRO A 455 -8.53 -1.52 -32.14
N LEU A 456 -8.69 -0.19 -32.01
CA LEU A 456 -8.17 0.81 -32.95
C LEU A 456 -6.82 1.42 -32.50
N SER A 457 -6.26 0.95 -31.38
CA SER A 457 -4.98 1.43 -30.83
C SER A 457 -3.81 1.36 -31.82
N ARG A 458 -3.71 0.28 -32.60
CA ARG A 458 -2.65 0.12 -33.60
C ARG A 458 -2.78 1.12 -34.74
N GLU A 459 -4.00 1.38 -35.19
CA GLU A 459 -4.25 2.34 -36.26
C GLU A 459 -3.82 3.74 -35.82
N VAL A 460 -4.21 4.14 -34.60
CA VAL A 460 -3.77 5.40 -33.98
C VAL A 460 -2.24 5.46 -33.91
N LEU A 461 -1.58 4.41 -33.40
CA LEU A 461 -0.12 4.38 -33.28
C LEU A 461 0.56 4.48 -34.65
N GLN A 462 0.09 3.72 -35.65
CA GLN A 462 0.65 3.71 -37.00
C GLN A 462 0.48 5.07 -37.70
N ARG A 463 -0.59 5.82 -37.43
CA ARG A 463 -0.76 7.19 -37.94
C ARG A 463 0.22 8.20 -37.32
N ALA A 464 0.76 7.89 -36.14
CA ALA A 464 1.68 8.75 -35.41
C ALA A 464 3.17 8.41 -35.67
N THR A 465 3.47 7.38 -36.47
CA THR A 465 4.84 6.90 -36.71
C THR A 465 5.04 6.34 -38.11
N GLU A 466 6.24 6.51 -38.66
CA GLU A 466 6.68 5.85 -39.90
C GLU A 466 7.24 4.44 -39.67
N ASP A 467 7.51 4.07 -38.41
CA ASP A 467 7.94 2.72 -38.05
C ASP A 467 6.85 1.67 -38.33
N ASP A 468 7.25 0.47 -38.74
CA ASP A 468 6.33 -0.67 -38.83
C ASP A 468 5.90 -1.11 -37.42
N VAL A 469 4.65 -0.83 -37.07
CA VAL A 469 3.99 -1.31 -35.86
C VAL A 469 2.89 -2.31 -36.18
N SER A 470 2.94 -3.00 -37.32
CA SER A 470 2.05 -4.11 -37.68
C SER A 470 2.30 -5.37 -36.84
N ASN A 471 1.50 -6.43 -37.04
CA ASN A 471 1.73 -7.72 -36.38
C ASN A 471 3.09 -8.34 -36.72
N ASN A 472 3.71 -7.95 -37.84
CA ASN A 472 5.06 -8.40 -38.20
C ASN A 472 6.14 -7.51 -37.59
N GLY A 473 5.98 -6.19 -37.65
CA GLY A 473 6.93 -5.21 -37.12
C GLY A 473 6.98 -5.15 -35.60
N LEU A 474 5.84 -5.30 -34.93
CA LEU A 474 5.72 -5.36 -33.48
C LEU A 474 4.72 -6.44 -33.03
N LYS A 475 5.26 -7.64 -32.82
CA LYS A 475 4.54 -8.83 -32.33
C LYS A 475 4.08 -8.64 -30.87
N PHE A 476 3.06 -9.37 -30.44
CA PHE A 476 2.62 -9.39 -29.05
C PHE A 476 3.80 -9.73 -28.12
N LEU A 477 3.95 -9.04 -26.98
CA LEU A 477 5.14 -9.07 -26.11
C LEU A 477 6.46 -8.74 -26.84
N GLY A 478 6.37 -7.95 -27.91
CA GLY A 478 7.51 -7.35 -28.58
C GLY A 478 7.77 -5.96 -28.03
N CYS A 479 9.01 -5.50 -28.11
CA CYS A 479 9.38 -4.14 -27.75
C CYS A 479 10.44 -3.59 -28.71
N LYS A 480 10.36 -2.30 -29.02
CA LYS A 480 11.33 -1.61 -29.86
C LYS A 480 11.33 -0.12 -29.56
N THR A 481 12.35 0.57 -30.07
CA THR A 481 12.31 2.03 -30.16
C THR A 481 11.50 2.44 -31.40
N VAL A 482 10.65 3.46 -31.24
CA VAL A 482 9.73 3.98 -32.27
C VAL A 482 9.77 5.50 -32.22
N ASP A 483 9.83 6.15 -33.38
CA ASP A 483 9.68 7.61 -33.46
C ASP A 483 8.18 7.97 -33.57
N ILE A 484 7.62 8.56 -32.50
CA ILE A 484 6.22 8.99 -32.45
C ILE A 484 6.17 10.51 -32.58
N GLY A 485 5.75 10.99 -33.75
CA GLY A 485 5.91 12.39 -34.12
C GLY A 485 7.38 12.82 -34.02
N LEU A 486 7.69 13.74 -33.11
CA LEU A 486 9.04 14.24 -32.87
C LEU A 486 9.74 13.60 -31.66
N ALA A 487 9.12 12.60 -31.02
CA ALA A 487 9.64 11.98 -29.81
C ALA A 487 10.10 10.55 -30.08
N ARG A 488 11.31 10.23 -29.64
CA ARG A 488 11.84 8.87 -29.68
C ARG A 488 11.36 8.08 -28.45
N ALA A 489 10.47 7.13 -28.66
CA ALA A 489 9.77 6.38 -27.62
C ALA A 489 10.24 4.91 -27.53
N ARG A 490 10.20 4.36 -26.32
CA ARG A 490 10.37 2.92 -26.04
C ARG A 490 8.99 2.28 -25.93
N VAL A 491 8.60 1.51 -26.95
CA VAL A 491 7.26 0.97 -27.11
C VAL A 491 7.25 -0.53 -26.90
N GLY A 492 6.41 -0.99 -25.97
CA GLY A 492 6.11 -2.39 -25.72
C GLY A 492 4.69 -2.75 -26.14
N ARG A 493 4.48 -3.86 -26.84
CA ARG A 493 3.13 -4.33 -27.20
C ARG A 493 2.60 -5.29 -26.15
N MET A 494 1.77 -4.76 -25.25
CA MET A 494 1.07 -5.48 -24.19
C MET A 494 -0.09 -4.66 -23.66
N SER A 495 -0.94 -5.29 -22.84
CA SER A 495 -2.13 -4.65 -22.31
C SER A 495 -2.60 -5.33 -21.03
N VAL A 496 -2.84 -4.52 -20.00
CA VAL A 496 -3.53 -4.92 -18.78
C VAL A 496 -5.06 -4.85 -18.93
N THR A 497 -5.55 -4.16 -19.96
CA THR A 497 -7.00 -3.99 -20.21
C THR A 497 -7.61 -5.20 -20.90
N GLY A 498 -6.79 -6.11 -21.44
CA GLY A 498 -7.27 -7.26 -22.22
C GLY A 498 -7.58 -6.97 -23.68
N GLU A 499 -7.36 -5.73 -24.14
CA GLU A 499 -7.43 -5.33 -25.55
C GLU A 499 -6.06 -5.34 -26.22
N MET A 500 -6.03 -5.17 -27.55
CA MET A 500 -4.82 -4.70 -28.24
C MET A 500 -4.28 -3.46 -27.52
N GLY A 501 -2.97 -3.41 -27.26
CA GLY A 501 -2.39 -2.28 -26.56
C GLY A 501 -0.88 -2.12 -26.70
N PHE A 502 -0.45 -0.90 -26.45
CA PHE A 502 0.95 -0.46 -26.51
C PHE A 502 1.28 0.41 -25.30
N GLU A 503 2.32 0.04 -24.57
CA GLU A 503 2.93 0.87 -23.53
C GLU A 503 4.03 1.70 -24.15
N ILE A 504 3.80 3.01 -24.22
CA ILE A 504 4.64 3.99 -24.88
C ILE A 504 5.38 4.76 -23.80
N ASN A 505 6.70 4.55 -23.69
CA ASN A 505 7.54 5.19 -22.69
C ASN A 505 8.40 6.27 -23.33
N VAL A 506 8.42 7.46 -22.73
CA VAL A 506 9.20 8.62 -23.19
C VAL A 506 9.86 9.34 -22.03
N PRO A 507 10.97 10.08 -22.28
CA PRO A 507 11.48 10.99 -21.27
C PRO A 507 10.40 12.00 -20.87
N ALA A 508 10.35 12.40 -19.60
CA ALA A 508 9.33 13.29 -19.06
C ALA A 508 9.10 14.56 -19.92
N ALA A 509 10.17 15.16 -20.43
CA ALA A 509 10.09 16.33 -21.31
C ALA A 509 9.21 16.15 -22.57
N TYR A 510 9.03 14.92 -23.05
CA TYR A 510 8.23 14.61 -24.25
C TYR A 510 6.81 14.11 -23.93
N HIS A 511 6.47 13.90 -22.65
CA HIS A 511 5.19 13.32 -22.24
C HIS A 511 3.98 14.06 -22.82
N ARG A 512 3.97 15.40 -22.69
CA ARG A 512 2.90 16.23 -23.24
C ARG A 512 2.84 16.19 -24.76
N THR A 513 3.99 16.33 -25.42
CA THR A 513 4.09 16.31 -26.88
C THR A 513 3.56 14.99 -27.46
N VAL A 514 3.90 13.85 -26.85
CA VAL A 514 3.40 12.54 -27.29
C VAL A 514 1.91 12.40 -27.04
N ARG A 515 1.39 12.84 -25.90
CA ARG A 515 -0.05 12.84 -25.64
C ARG A 515 -0.81 13.61 -26.73
N GLU A 516 -0.41 14.85 -26.98
CA GLU A 516 -1.05 15.72 -27.98
C GLU A 516 -0.92 15.13 -29.39
N THR A 517 0.22 14.49 -29.71
CA THR A 517 0.43 13.80 -30.99
C THR A 517 -0.51 12.61 -31.18
N LEU A 518 -0.65 11.75 -30.17
CA LEU A 518 -1.53 10.57 -30.23
C LEU A 518 -3.00 10.98 -30.29
N LEU A 519 -3.43 11.94 -29.46
CA LEU A 519 -4.80 12.47 -29.49
C LEU A 519 -5.15 13.05 -30.86
N LYS A 520 -4.24 13.81 -31.48
CA LYS A 520 -4.43 14.32 -32.83
C LYS A 520 -4.51 13.21 -33.88
N ALA A 521 -3.63 12.20 -33.79
CA ALA A 521 -3.61 11.09 -34.74
C ALA A 521 -4.89 10.21 -34.68
N GLY A 522 -5.54 10.17 -33.51
CA GLY A 522 -6.76 9.40 -33.28
C GLY A 522 -8.04 10.23 -33.18
N GLU A 523 -8.03 11.52 -33.55
CA GLU A 523 -9.16 12.42 -33.34
C GLU A 523 -10.44 11.95 -34.06
N ASP A 524 -10.34 11.56 -35.33
CA ASP A 524 -11.42 11.05 -36.17
C ASP A 524 -11.86 9.63 -35.78
N ILE A 525 -10.94 8.82 -35.26
CA ILE A 525 -11.21 7.51 -34.65
C ILE A 525 -11.97 7.69 -33.32
N GLY A 526 -11.77 8.85 -32.69
CA GLY A 526 -12.34 9.21 -31.41
C GLY A 526 -11.52 8.71 -30.23
N LEU A 527 -10.19 8.67 -30.32
CA LEU A 527 -9.30 8.40 -29.18
C LEU A 527 -9.59 9.38 -28.04
N LYS A 528 -9.62 8.88 -26.81
CA LYS A 528 -9.80 9.71 -25.60
C LYS A 528 -8.87 9.29 -24.49
N ASP A 529 -8.57 10.23 -23.61
CA ASP A 529 -7.99 9.88 -22.32
C ASP A 529 -8.99 9.05 -21.51
N VAL A 530 -8.48 8.05 -20.80
CA VAL A 530 -9.24 7.23 -19.87
C VAL A 530 -8.42 7.02 -18.60
N GLY A 531 -9.08 6.87 -17.45
CA GLY A 531 -8.42 6.78 -16.16
C GLY A 531 -8.13 5.35 -15.70
N PHE A 532 -7.42 5.24 -14.58
CA PHE A 532 -7.14 3.95 -13.93
C PHE A 532 -8.39 3.20 -13.49
N GLY A 533 -9.52 3.88 -13.21
CA GLY A 533 -10.79 3.24 -12.90
C GLY A 533 -11.26 2.31 -14.02
N ALA A 534 -11.14 2.74 -15.27
CA ALA A 534 -11.47 1.90 -16.43
C ALA A 534 -10.51 0.70 -16.55
N SER A 535 -9.20 0.93 -16.36
CA SER A 535 -8.19 -0.13 -16.36
C SER A 535 -8.45 -1.19 -15.26
N LEU A 536 -8.75 -0.74 -14.05
CA LEU A 536 -9.05 -1.59 -12.89
C LEU A 536 -10.33 -2.41 -13.06
N SER A 537 -11.33 -1.90 -13.79
CA SER A 537 -12.51 -2.68 -14.20
C SER A 537 -12.13 -3.72 -15.26
N MET A 538 -11.50 -3.29 -16.36
CA MET A 538 -11.18 -4.14 -17.50
C MET A 538 -10.24 -5.31 -17.14
N ARG A 539 -9.30 -5.10 -16.21
CA ARG A 539 -8.38 -6.16 -15.76
C ARG A 539 -9.08 -7.26 -14.97
N LEU A 540 -10.17 -6.94 -14.25
CA LEU A 540 -10.97 -7.95 -13.53
C LEU A 540 -11.66 -8.90 -14.50
N GLU A 541 -12.14 -8.39 -15.64
CA GLU A 541 -12.74 -9.20 -16.70
C GLU A 541 -11.74 -10.16 -17.38
N LYS A 542 -10.43 -9.92 -17.17
CA LYS A 542 -9.32 -10.78 -17.61
C LYS A 542 -8.76 -11.66 -16.51
N SER A 543 -9.26 -11.53 -15.29
CA SER A 543 -8.72 -12.16 -14.09
C SER A 543 -7.23 -11.84 -13.86
N TYR A 544 -6.82 -10.62 -14.22
CA TYR A 544 -5.45 -10.18 -13.98
C TYR A 544 -5.32 -9.65 -12.57
N GLY A 545 -4.40 -10.24 -11.81
CA GLY A 545 -4.04 -9.76 -10.47
C GLY A 545 -3.19 -8.50 -10.51
N ILE A 546 -3.12 -7.81 -9.38
CA ILE A 546 -2.19 -6.69 -9.15
C ILE A 546 -1.49 -6.84 -7.78
N TRP A 547 -0.33 -6.20 -7.66
CA TRP A 547 0.36 -6.10 -6.37
C TRP A 547 -0.47 -5.39 -5.29
N SER A 548 -0.27 -5.79 -4.03
CA SER A 548 -1.03 -5.42 -2.83
C SER A 548 -2.49 -5.91 -2.81
N ARG A 549 -2.87 -6.77 -3.75
CA ARG A 549 -4.18 -7.43 -3.79
C ARG A 549 -4.04 -8.93 -4.01
N GLU A 550 -3.96 -9.35 -5.26
CA GLU A 550 -3.77 -10.75 -5.64
C GLU A 550 -2.33 -11.19 -5.44
N PHE A 551 -1.38 -10.25 -5.56
CA PHE A 551 0.03 -10.51 -5.34
C PHE A 551 0.52 -9.73 -4.13
N THR A 552 1.15 -10.42 -3.19
CA THR A 552 1.75 -9.85 -1.98
C THR A 552 2.95 -10.70 -1.58
N GLN A 553 3.79 -10.19 -0.67
CA GLN A 553 4.86 -11.00 -0.10
C GLN A 553 4.38 -12.09 0.88
N ALA A 554 3.08 -12.18 1.16
CA ALA A 554 2.51 -13.29 1.92
C ALA A 554 2.22 -14.52 1.05
N TYR A 555 2.06 -14.35 -0.27
CA TYR A 555 1.53 -15.40 -1.15
C TYR A 555 2.62 -16.07 -1.99
N THR A 556 2.37 -17.32 -2.35
CA THR A 556 3.21 -18.09 -3.26
C THR A 556 2.72 -18.00 -4.72
N PRO A 557 3.57 -18.38 -5.69
CA PRO A 557 3.17 -18.42 -7.09
C PRO A 557 1.99 -19.36 -7.38
N GLN A 558 1.87 -20.51 -6.70
CA GLN A 558 0.72 -21.39 -6.93
C GLN A 558 -0.59 -20.85 -6.37
N GLU A 559 -0.56 -20.21 -5.20
CA GLU A 559 -1.75 -19.58 -4.63
C GLU A 559 -2.34 -18.54 -5.59
N THR A 560 -1.49 -17.91 -6.38
CA THR A 560 -1.82 -16.75 -7.22
C THR A 560 -1.88 -17.05 -8.72
N LEU A 561 -1.70 -18.31 -9.13
CA LEU A 561 -1.61 -18.76 -10.53
C LEU A 561 -0.47 -18.09 -11.32
N PHE A 562 0.54 -17.59 -10.61
CA PHE A 562 1.70 -16.92 -11.18
C PHE A 562 2.86 -17.89 -11.47
N ASP A 563 2.76 -19.12 -10.95
CA ASP A 563 3.66 -20.24 -11.22
C ASP A 563 3.78 -20.60 -12.71
N ARG A 564 2.73 -20.34 -13.51
CA ARG A 564 2.74 -20.53 -14.97
C ARG A 564 3.80 -19.70 -15.71
N PHE A 565 4.32 -18.64 -15.09
CA PHE A 565 5.36 -17.78 -15.66
C PHE A 565 6.78 -18.13 -15.18
N ILE A 566 6.90 -19.14 -14.32
CA ILE A 566 8.20 -19.63 -13.81
C ILE A 566 8.80 -20.63 -14.81
N ASP A 567 10.07 -20.40 -15.17
CA ASP A 567 10.87 -21.36 -15.91
C ASP A 567 11.60 -22.31 -14.95
N PHE A 568 10.91 -23.38 -14.57
CA PHE A 568 11.45 -24.42 -13.68
C PHE A 568 12.65 -25.19 -14.29
N SER A 569 12.93 -25.03 -15.58
CA SER A 569 14.07 -25.69 -16.24
C SER A 569 15.41 -24.99 -15.98
N LYS A 570 15.38 -23.73 -15.52
CA LYS A 570 16.57 -22.96 -15.18
C LYS A 570 17.42 -23.69 -14.14
N PRO A 571 18.77 -23.64 -14.23
CA PRO A 571 19.62 -24.31 -13.26
C PRO A 571 19.47 -23.72 -11.85
N ASP A 572 19.30 -22.42 -11.73
CA ASP A 572 19.07 -21.73 -10.46
C ASP A 572 18.34 -20.39 -10.66
N PHE A 573 17.67 -19.90 -9.61
CA PHE A 573 17.13 -18.55 -9.43
C PHE A 573 16.72 -18.35 -7.97
N VAL A 574 16.59 -17.11 -7.51
CA VAL A 574 16.17 -16.82 -6.12
C VAL A 574 14.81 -17.45 -5.83
N GLY A 575 14.74 -18.31 -4.81
CA GLY A 575 13.51 -19.01 -4.42
C GLY A 575 13.23 -20.31 -5.19
N LYS A 576 14.12 -20.75 -6.09
CA LYS A 576 13.90 -21.96 -6.91
C LYS A 576 13.57 -23.19 -6.10
N GLN A 577 14.33 -23.47 -5.04
CA GLN A 577 14.13 -24.68 -4.23
C GLN A 577 12.72 -24.72 -3.62
N ALA A 578 12.25 -23.61 -3.05
CA ALA A 578 10.91 -23.51 -2.47
C ALA A 578 9.82 -23.61 -3.55
N ALA A 579 9.99 -22.95 -4.69
CA ALA A 579 9.03 -23.02 -5.79
C ALA A 579 8.93 -24.44 -6.39
N VAL A 580 10.05 -25.16 -6.53
CA VAL A 580 10.06 -26.56 -6.99
C VAL A 580 9.37 -27.47 -5.96
N ALA A 581 9.69 -27.31 -4.68
CA ALA A 581 9.05 -28.09 -3.61
C ALA A 581 7.53 -27.87 -3.59
N GLU A 582 7.07 -26.63 -3.73
CA GLU A 582 5.64 -26.32 -3.85
C GLU A 582 5.02 -26.96 -5.11
N LYS A 583 5.73 -26.92 -6.25
CA LYS A 583 5.32 -27.59 -7.49
C LYS A 583 5.11 -29.09 -7.33
N GLU A 584 6.06 -29.77 -6.70
CA GLU A 584 6.04 -31.21 -6.52
C GLU A 584 4.99 -31.65 -5.49
N THR A 585 4.88 -30.92 -4.38
CA THR A 585 3.98 -31.27 -3.27
C THR A 585 2.56 -30.72 -3.43
N GLN A 586 2.36 -29.76 -4.34
CA GLN A 586 1.08 -29.10 -4.54
C GLN A 586 0.54 -28.45 -3.25
N SER A 587 1.45 -27.90 -2.43
CA SER A 587 1.21 -27.52 -1.03
C SER A 587 0.41 -26.23 -0.81
N ALA A 588 0.13 -25.44 -1.86
CA ALA A 588 -0.68 -24.25 -1.75
C ALA A 588 -2.06 -24.58 -1.13
N LYS A 589 -2.38 -23.93 -0.01
CA LYS A 589 -3.63 -24.15 0.72
C LYS A 589 -4.81 -23.44 0.07
N ARG A 590 -4.53 -22.29 -0.54
CA ARG A 590 -5.52 -21.47 -1.25
C ARG A 590 -5.18 -21.39 -2.72
N ARG A 591 -6.15 -20.95 -3.50
CA ARG A 591 -6.02 -20.69 -4.93
C ARG A 591 -6.83 -19.46 -5.30
N LEU A 592 -6.24 -18.63 -6.15
CA LEU A 592 -6.89 -17.49 -6.75
C LEU A 592 -7.98 -17.96 -7.70
N VAL A 593 -9.16 -17.39 -7.58
CA VAL A 593 -10.32 -17.68 -8.42
C VAL A 593 -11.02 -16.38 -8.84
N THR A 594 -11.80 -16.48 -9.91
CA THR A 594 -12.72 -15.43 -10.35
C THR A 594 -14.13 -15.76 -9.86
N ILE A 595 -14.83 -14.78 -9.29
CA ILE A 595 -16.21 -14.94 -8.81
C ILE A 595 -17.14 -13.91 -9.45
N GLU A 596 -18.31 -14.36 -9.88
CA GLU A 596 -19.45 -13.50 -10.21
C GLU A 596 -20.29 -13.29 -8.96
N VAL A 597 -20.62 -12.04 -8.65
CA VAL A 597 -21.43 -11.68 -7.47
C VAL A 597 -22.79 -11.15 -7.94
N ASP A 598 -23.87 -11.64 -7.33
CA ASP A 598 -25.22 -11.11 -7.51
C ASP A 598 -25.39 -9.81 -6.70
N ALA A 599 -24.62 -8.81 -7.12
CA ALA A 599 -24.58 -7.49 -6.54
C ALA A 599 -25.76 -6.63 -7.01
N THR A 600 -26.17 -5.69 -6.16
CA THR A 600 -27.23 -4.73 -6.50
C THR A 600 -26.65 -3.37 -6.85
N ASP A 601 -26.35 -2.55 -5.85
CA ASP A 601 -25.86 -1.17 -5.98
C ASP A 601 -24.46 -0.95 -5.41
N ALA A 602 -23.80 -2.00 -4.94
CA ALA A 602 -22.44 -2.00 -4.43
C ALA A 602 -21.72 -3.25 -4.91
N ASP A 603 -20.42 -3.13 -5.17
CA ASP A 603 -19.56 -4.22 -5.63
C ASP A 603 -18.56 -4.58 -4.54
N ALA A 604 -18.00 -5.79 -4.60
CA ALA A 604 -16.90 -6.15 -3.71
C ALA A 604 -15.69 -5.26 -3.99
N SER A 605 -14.85 -5.07 -2.98
CA SER A 605 -13.70 -4.19 -3.03
C SER A 605 -12.43 -4.90 -2.58
N GLY A 606 -12.48 -5.68 -1.50
CA GLY A 606 -11.37 -6.40 -0.89
C GLY A 606 -11.69 -6.81 0.56
N TYR A 607 -11.20 -7.97 0.96
CA TYR A 607 -11.36 -8.64 2.26
C TYR A 607 -12.79 -9.06 2.64
N GLU A 608 -13.79 -8.90 1.76
CA GLU A 608 -15.11 -9.47 2.01
C GLU A 608 -15.00 -11.01 2.14
N PRO A 609 -15.58 -11.62 3.18
CA PRO A 609 -15.41 -13.04 3.45
C PRO A 609 -16.20 -13.90 2.47
N ILE A 610 -15.61 -14.99 2.01
CA ILE A 610 -16.27 -15.99 1.16
C ILE A 610 -16.71 -17.17 2.01
N TRP A 611 -18.00 -17.48 1.96
CA TRP A 611 -18.63 -18.54 2.74
C TRP A 611 -19.17 -19.65 1.85
N ARG A 612 -19.09 -20.87 2.35
CA ARG A 612 -19.74 -22.04 1.79
C ARG A 612 -20.15 -22.97 2.92
N ASP A 613 -21.40 -23.46 2.89
CA ASP A 613 -21.93 -24.42 3.87
C ASP A 613 -21.72 -23.99 5.33
N GLY A 614 -21.82 -22.68 5.61
CA GLY A 614 -21.63 -22.09 6.94
C GLY A 614 -20.17 -21.91 7.39
N ALA A 615 -19.19 -22.30 6.58
CA ALA A 615 -17.77 -22.09 6.84
C ALA A 615 -17.20 -20.97 5.97
N MET A 616 -16.30 -20.17 6.54
CA MET A 616 -15.51 -19.20 5.77
C MET A 616 -14.37 -19.95 5.08
N ILE A 617 -14.37 -19.95 3.75
CA ILE A 617 -13.43 -20.70 2.91
C ILE A 617 -12.41 -19.80 2.21
N GLY A 618 -12.48 -18.48 2.42
CA GLY A 618 -11.64 -17.53 1.70
C GLY A 618 -12.09 -16.09 1.88
N TYR A 619 -11.52 -15.21 1.05
CA TYR A 619 -11.86 -13.79 1.02
C TYR A 619 -11.60 -13.19 -0.36
N VAL A 620 -12.32 -12.11 -0.68
CA VAL A 620 -12.10 -11.30 -1.87
C VAL A 620 -10.76 -10.57 -1.76
N THR A 621 -9.94 -10.59 -2.82
CA THR A 621 -8.72 -9.78 -2.90
C THR A 621 -8.97 -8.45 -3.62
N SER A 622 -9.77 -8.49 -4.69
CA SER A 622 -10.24 -7.33 -5.43
C SER A 622 -11.65 -7.54 -5.94
N GLY A 623 -12.41 -6.48 -6.13
CA GLY A 623 -13.68 -6.54 -6.85
C GLY A 623 -14.03 -5.24 -7.56
N GLY A 624 -15.12 -5.31 -8.34
CA GLY A 624 -15.67 -4.20 -9.07
C GLY A 624 -16.70 -4.67 -10.09
N TYR A 625 -17.11 -3.76 -10.96
CA TYR A 625 -18.06 -4.08 -12.03
C TYR A 625 -17.34 -4.24 -13.36
N GLY A 626 -17.59 -5.36 -14.04
CA GLY A 626 -17.19 -5.61 -15.42
C GLY A 626 -18.23 -5.03 -16.37
N PHE A 627 -17.99 -3.81 -16.87
CA PHE A 627 -18.93 -3.10 -17.73
C PHE A 627 -19.12 -3.77 -19.10
N THR A 628 -18.12 -4.50 -19.60
CA THR A 628 -18.21 -5.20 -20.89
C THR A 628 -19.16 -6.39 -20.79
N ILE A 629 -19.11 -7.11 -19.68
CA ILE A 629 -19.93 -8.31 -19.46
C ILE A 629 -21.22 -8.03 -18.68
N GLY A 630 -21.37 -6.83 -18.11
CA GLY A 630 -22.55 -6.40 -17.36
C GLY A 630 -22.73 -7.13 -16.02
N LYS A 631 -21.63 -7.42 -15.31
CA LYS A 631 -21.61 -8.23 -14.09
C LYS A 631 -20.70 -7.64 -13.01
N SER A 632 -21.05 -7.85 -11.75
CA SER A 632 -20.12 -7.65 -10.64
C SER A 632 -19.17 -8.83 -10.55
N ILE A 633 -17.86 -8.55 -10.58
CA ILE A 633 -16.81 -9.56 -10.61
C ILE A 633 -15.82 -9.26 -9.48
N ALA A 634 -15.34 -10.32 -8.85
CA ALA A 634 -14.24 -10.25 -7.91
C ALA A 634 -13.21 -11.33 -8.17
N LEU A 635 -11.98 -11.06 -7.73
CA LEU A 635 -10.94 -12.06 -7.55
C LEU A 635 -10.89 -12.40 -6.06
N ALA A 636 -10.68 -13.68 -5.75
CA ALA A 636 -10.68 -14.17 -4.39
C ALA A 636 -9.64 -15.27 -4.18
N LEU A 637 -9.06 -15.32 -2.99
CA LEU A 637 -8.29 -16.48 -2.53
C LEU A 637 -9.21 -17.37 -1.72
N VAL A 638 -9.45 -18.58 -2.22
CA VAL A 638 -10.29 -19.59 -1.56
C VAL A 638 -9.49 -20.86 -1.31
N ASP A 639 -9.89 -21.64 -0.31
CA ASP A 639 -9.30 -22.95 -0.03
C ASP A 639 -9.36 -23.82 -1.29
N LYS A 640 -8.24 -24.49 -1.58
CA LYS A 640 -7.95 -25.11 -2.88
C LYS A 640 -9.00 -26.13 -3.31
N GLU A 641 -9.57 -26.87 -2.37
CA GLU A 641 -10.64 -27.85 -2.57
C GLU A 641 -11.96 -27.22 -3.05
N HIS A 642 -12.16 -25.92 -2.81
CA HIS A 642 -13.36 -25.19 -3.23
C HIS A 642 -13.16 -24.37 -4.50
N ALA A 643 -11.94 -24.31 -5.05
CA ALA A 643 -11.57 -23.46 -6.18
C ALA A 643 -12.05 -23.95 -7.56
N VAL A 644 -13.17 -24.68 -7.62
CA VAL A 644 -13.70 -25.28 -8.86
C VAL A 644 -14.78 -24.37 -9.47
N PRO A 645 -14.67 -23.99 -10.76
CA PRO A 645 -15.73 -23.26 -11.45
C PRO A 645 -17.10 -23.93 -11.35
N GLY A 646 -18.15 -23.13 -11.21
CA GLY A 646 -19.52 -23.56 -10.93
C GLY A 646 -19.86 -23.70 -9.44
N THR A 647 -18.87 -23.66 -8.55
CA THR A 647 -19.10 -23.68 -7.09
C THR A 647 -19.89 -22.46 -6.64
N GLU A 648 -21.01 -22.70 -5.96
CA GLU A 648 -21.83 -21.65 -5.33
C GLU A 648 -21.23 -21.26 -3.97
N VAL A 649 -21.18 -19.94 -3.73
CA VAL A 649 -20.65 -19.35 -2.50
C VAL A 649 -21.50 -18.15 -2.07
N ARG A 650 -21.24 -17.63 -0.87
CA ARG A 650 -21.81 -16.37 -0.36
C ARG A 650 -20.69 -15.40 -0.04
N THR A 651 -20.97 -14.10 -0.18
CA THR A 651 -20.10 -13.01 0.28
C THR A 651 -20.93 -11.89 0.91
N HIS A 652 -20.31 -10.96 1.62
CA HIS A 652 -21.00 -9.84 2.24
C HIS A 652 -20.53 -8.52 1.64
N ILE A 653 -21.44 -7.82 0.96
CA ILE A 653 -21.15 -6.54 0.31
C ILE A 653 -21.84 -5.44 1.09
N VAL A 654 -21.06 -4.57 1.74
CA VAL A 654 -21.57 -3.48 2.61
C VAL A 654 -22.57 -4.01 3.65
N GLY A 655 -22.26 -5.17 4.24
CA GLY A 655 -23.09 -5.83 5.26
C GLY A 655 -24.21 -6.73 4.74
N ASP A 656 -24.55 -6.66 3.44
CA ASP A 656 -25.59 -7.50 2.86
C ASP A 656 -25.00 -8.83 2.34
N GLU A 657 -25.54 -9.97 2.76
CA GLU A 657 -25.18 -11.26 2.16
C GLU A 657 -25.64 -11.31 0.70
N ARG A 658 -24.72 -11.69 -0.20
CA ARG A 658 -24.94 -11.82 -1.64
C ARG A 658 -24.59 -13.23 -2.10
N ALA A 659 -25.42 -13.75 -3.00
CA ALA A 659 -25.09 -14.95 -3.74
C ALA A 659 -23.91 -14.67 -4.67
N ALA A 660 -23.00 -15.63 -4.79
CA ALA A 660 -21.89 -15.55 -5.72
C ALA A 660 -21.56 -16.95 -6.26
N ARG A 661 -20.78 -17.00 -7.35
CA ARG A 661 -20.38 -18.24 -7.99
C ARG A 661 -18.95 -18.11 -8.47
N ILE A 662 -18.13 -19.13 -8.23
CA ILE A 662 -16.83 -19.26 -8.87
C ILE A 662 -17.06 -19.50 -10.37
N ILE A 663 -16.44 -18.71 -11.22
CA ILE A 663 -16.55 -18.80 -12.68
C ILE A 663 -15.18 -19.09 -13.30
N GLU A 664 -15.18 -19.39 -14.59
CA GLU A 664 -13.94 -19.53 -15.36
C GLU A 664 -13.15 -18.21 -15.36
N ASP A 665 -11.82 -18.34 -15.36
CA ASP A 665 -10.93 -17.19 -15.46
C ASP A 665 -11.06 -16.50 -16.83
N SER A 666 -10.82 -15.20 -16.83
CA SER A 666 -10.92 -14.34 -18.02
C SER A 666 -12.30 -14.40 -18.68
N PRO A 667 -13.39 -14.06 -17.96
CA PRO A 667 -14.76 -14.11 -18.50
C PRO A 667 -14.96 -13.27 -19.76
N TYR A 668 -14.13 -12.25 -19.99
CA TYR A 668 -14.03 -11.57 -21.28
C TYR A 668 -12.87 -12.13 -22.12
N ASP A 669 -13.16 -12.53 -23.37
CA ASP A 669 -12.18 -13.04 -24.34
C ASP A 669 -11.17 -14.06 -23.73
N PRO A 670 -11.63 -15.24 -23.25
CA PRO A 670 -10.78 -16.20 -22.55
C PRO A 670 -9.60 -16.72 -23.40
N MET A 671 -9.73 -16.62 -24.73
CA MET A 671 -8.67 -17.02 -25.67
C MET A 671 -7.64 -15.91 -25.94
N GLY A 672 -7.87 -14.69 -25.43
CA GLY A 672 -6.98 -13.55 -25.58
C GLY A 672 -6.81 -13.10 -27.04
N LYS A 673 -7.83 -13.30 -27.89
CA LYS A 673 -7.79 -12.92 -29.30
C LYS A 673 -7.64 -11.41 -29.49
N ALA A 674 -8.32 -10.61 -28.67
CA ALA A 674 -8.30 -9.14 -28.77
C ALA A 674 -6.87 -8.58 -28.60
N MET A 675 -6.10 -9.10 -27.64
CA MET A 675 -4.70 -8.70 -27.43
C MET A 675 -3.76 -9.19 -28.53
N ARG A 676 -3.96 -10.43 -28.99
CA ARG A 676 -3.03 -11.12 -29.89
C ARG A 676 -3.14 -10.64 -31.33
N GLY A 677 -4.31 -10.15 -31.74
CA GLY A 677 -4.58 -9.60 -33.06
C GLY A 677 -4.61 -10.69 -34.13
#